data_AF-A0A9W8LRE0-F1
#
_entry.id   AF-A0A9W8LRE0-F1
#
_cell.length_a   1.000
_cell.length_b   1.000
_cell.length_c   1.000
_cell.angle_alpha   90.00
_cell.angle_beta   90.00
_cell.angle_gamma   90.00
#
_symmetry.space_group_name_H-M   'P 1'
#
loop_
_entity.id
_entity.type
_entity.pdbx_description
1 polymer ?
#
loop_
_entity_poly.entity_id
_entity_poly.type
_entity_poly.pdbx_seq_one_letter_code
_entity_poly.pdbx_strand_id
1 'polypeptide(L)'
;SGSIRAGHARDPSSASMGYARQAEPGSIDGRPNVGGSSLPQSATAGFFGEQGGAAKAEQIASEHDLAQGLAQALTEPQSAGSGASEQKDVSKLPYSAESPDEGALVRAAKNFGYTFLGRNKGTIFLDVRGEKLQYEVLDTIEFDSTRKRMSTILRRPPPHNDIILFTKGADNVMIERLCKLGGDAGEAFGTREEIAFERAMRERTFSQIDEFANAGLRTLVLCYRRLSESEWVRWSARYHAAQASVDADRDERIEQVTEEMERDLRIAGASAIEDKLQERVPDTIAALRAAGIKIWVLTGDKMETAINIGFAANLLTKEMELWTISSSSGAEKIISRFRLIARIMRSMAAAERGGSGVGLGAEDAQALGSVSYKIGRAHKFIHIGETLRQRRARRNQLAAGAAVDAPREEELSPAEVQQSINFLRRHSSINAEGVAVPDSQDAHSGYQPLNALVVDGGALSILLADPECRALMLEIAPLFKSVVCCRASPLQKAEVVRLVKDGLDLVTLAIGDGANDVSMIQTADIGVAISGEEGLQASMASDYTVGRFHFLQNLLLVHGMYDYLRMSEMILTFFYKNVIWAMVPFWYSIYCSFSANIFYDLSYIQLYNVVFTVAPVVILGCVDKPFNYRTAMTYVAVYSDGIRNRYYQWWRYYLYVVDGIYQSVVIFFTFYLFTYWSDVQNSSGRTWGRSDLSTGPTVSVVIAASLCVGFNSWQWNWIMAVAISLSIVVCLLYVAISSAVRYYSLEGVAAAVMSTVQFWFGVVIAVVVALLPRYSVHCWQKLNRPQDLDIIREIKILHRPWYGQVFVEPDARIEFPAEDSKHHRNFLHRHKHKK
;
A
#
# COMPACT_ATOMS: atom_id res chain seq x y z
N SER A 1 -7.12 -33.89 48.66
CA SER A 1 -6.78 -33.82 50.10
C SER A 1 -5.30 -33.56 50.23
N GLY A 2 -4.91 -32.52 50.97
CA GLY A 2 -3.50 -32.13 51.16
C GLY A 2 -3.21 -30.71 50.68
N SER A 3 -3.52 -29.73 51.52
CA SER A 3 -3.13 -28.32 51.41
C SER A 3 -1.83 -28.11 52.19
N ILE A 4 -1.00 -27.13 51.79
CA ILE A 4 -0.42 -26.05 52.63
C ILE A 4 1.01 -25.61 52.18
N ARG A 5 1.12 -24.28 51.96
CA ARG A 5 2.23 -23.30 52.12
C ARG A 5 3.38 -23.10 51.09
N ALA A 6 3.29 -21.92 50.46
CA ALA A 6 4.12 -20.71 50.62
C ALA A 6 5.64 -20.75 50.37
N GLY A 7 6.14 -19.80 49.57
CA GLY A 7 7.54 -19.37 49.56
C GLY A 7 7.90 -18.40 48.43
N HIS A 8 8.29 -17.19 48.79
CA HIS A 8 8.73 -16.07 47.94
C HIS A 8 10.11 -16.26 47.28
N ALA A 9 10.27 -15.58 46.13
CA ALA A 9 11.42 -14.81 45.62
C ALA A 9 12.80 -15.47 45.38
N ARG A 10 13.29 -15.38 44.13
CA ARG A 10 14.50 -14.65 43.68
C ARG A 10 14.89 -15.02 42.23
N ASP A 11 15.52 -14.07 41.53
CA ASP A 11 16.19 -14.19 40.22
C ASP A 11 17.10 -15.43 40.10
N PRO A 12 17.45 -15.84 38.86
CA PRO A 12 18.81 -15.51 38.42
C PRO A 12 19.02 -15.25 36.91
N SER A 13 20.14 -14.59 36.68
CA SER A 13 20.92 -14.36 35.46
C SER A 13 21.45 -15.62 34.75
N SER A 14 21.79 -15.42 33.47
CA SER A 14 22.89 -16.03 32.68
C SER A 14 22.93 -17.56 32.46
N ALA A 15 22.84 -17.99 31.19
CA ALA A 15 23.60 -19.14 30.67
C ALA A 15 23.70 -19.10 29.13
N SER A 16 24.93 -18.90 28.65
CA SER A 16 25.40 -19.19 27.29
C SER A 16 25.71 -20.68 27.12
N MET A 17 25.49 -21.26 25.93
CA MET A 17 26.17 -22.49 25.49
C MET A 17 26.39 -22.49 23.98
N GLY A 18 27.64 -22.69 23.58
CA GLY A 18 28.11 -22.63 22.19
C GLY A 18 28.01 -23.94 21.43
N TYR A 19 28.32 -23.88 20.13
CA TYR A 19 28.61 -25.04 19.30
C TYR A 19 29.91 -24.83 18.52
N ALA A 20 30.72 -25.88 18.55
CA ALA A 20 32.11 -25.95 18.12
C ALA A 20 32.28 -26.19 16.61
N ARG A 21 33.44 -25.74 16.11
CA ARG A 21 34.02 -26.08 14.81
C ARG A 21 34.48 -27.54 14.78
N GLN A 22 34.32 -28.20 13.62
CA GLN A 22 35.24 -29.23 13.13
C GLN A 22 35.51 -28.95 11.65
N ALA A 23 36.80 -28.98 11.30
CA ALA A 23 37.35 -28.84 9.96
C ALA A 23 38.08 -30.13 9.59
N GLU A 24 38.10 -30.49 8.30
CA GLU A 24 39.17 -31.16 7.52
C GLU A 24 38.60 -31.76 6.21
N PRO A 25 39.41 -32.15 5.19
CA PRO A 25 40.30 -31.33 4.37
C PRO A 25 40.04 -31.53 2.85
N GLY A 26 40.74 -30.77 1.99
CA GLY A 26 40.40 -30.59 0.57
C GLY A 26 40.67 -31.75 -0.41
N SER A 27 40.15 -31.59 -1.63
CA SER A 27 40.65 -32.25 -2.83
C SER A 27 40.50 -31.35 -4.06
N ILE A 28 41.53 -31.41 -4.89
CA ILE A 28 41.72 -30.73 -6.17
C ILE A 28 41.05 -31.61 -7.23
N ASP A 29 40.19 -31.04 -8.09
CA ASP A 29 40.07 -31.47 -9.48
C ASP A 29 39.33 -30.41 -10.32
N GLY A 30 39.87 -30.16 -11.51
CA GLY A 30 39.41 -29.14 -12.44
C GLY A 30 38.52 -29.67 -13.57
N ARG A 31 37.98 -28.69 -14.32
CA ARG A 31 37.33 -28.69 -15.67
C ARG A 31 35.80 -28.43 -15.70
N PRO A 32 35.28 -27.78 -16.79
CA PRO A 32 34.76 -26.40 -16.66
C PRO A 32 33.34 -26.15 -17.23
N ASN A 33 32.82 -24.94 -16.96
CA ASN A 33 31.89 -24.07 -17.72
C ASN A 33 30.66 -24.65 -18.45
N VAL A 34 29.47 -24.18 -18.05
CA VAL A 34 28.39 -23.56 -18.88
C VAL A 34 27.62 -22.64 -17.90
N GLY A 35 27.58 -21.30 -17.97
CA GLY A 35 27.05 -20.44 -19.03
C GLY A 35 26.15 -19.38 -18.35
N GLY A 36 26.75 -18.27 -17.88
CA GLY A 36 26.04 -17.13 -17.29
C GLY A 36 26.54 -15.84 -17.94
N SER A 37 25.63 -15.13 -18.60
CA SER A 37 25.88 -13.95 -19.43
C SER A 37 26.55 -12.80 -18.69
N SER A 38 27.80 -12.53 -19.04
CA SER A 38 28.57 -11.35 -18.63
C SER A 38 28.06 -10.09 -19.34
N LEU A 39 27.67 -9.08 -18.56
CA LEU A 39 27.70 -7.67 -18.96
C LEU A 39 29.16 -7.28 -19.34
N PRO A 40 29.37 -6.35 -20.29
CA PRO A 40 30.66 -6.17 -20.95
C PRO A 40 31.73 -5.66 -19.97
N GLN A 41 32.74 -6.49 -19.74
CA GLN A 41 34.03 -6.09 -19.18
C GLN A 41 34.78 -5.21 -20.18
N SER A 42 34.38 -3.94 -20.33
CA SER A 42 35.17 -2.96 -21.11
C SER A 42 35.31 -1.59 -20.46
N ALA A 43 34.90 -1.43 -19.20
CA ALA A 43 35.01 -0.13 -18.48
C ALA A 43 36.13 -0.09 -17.43
N THR A 44 36.91 -1.15 -17.25
CA THR A 44 38.00 -1.25 -16.26
C THR A 44 39.40 -1.36 -16.88
N ALA A 45 39.51 -1.37 -18.21
CA ALA A 45 40.78 -1.44 -18.93
C ALA A 45 41.07 -0.12 -19.66
N GLY A 46 41.34 0.95 -18.91
CA GLY A 46 41.77 2.23 -19.46
C GLY A 46 42.62 3.08 -18.51
N PHE A 47 42.94 2.57 -17.32
CA PHE A 47 43.57 3.36 -16.25
C PHE A 47 45.10 3.24 -16.19
N PHE A 48 45.72 2.40 -17.04
CA PHE A 48 47.16 2.15 -17.02
C PHE A 48 47.78 2.42 -18.40
N GLY A 49 47.90 3.70 -18.74
CA GLY A 49 48.83 4.19 -19.75
C GLY A 49 49.95 4.98 -19.06
N GLU A 50 51.21 4.56 -19.24
CA GLU A 50 52.38 5.24 -18.69
C GLU A 50 52.44 6.70 -19.16
N GLN A 51 52.23 7.65 -18.25
CA GLN A 51 52.55 9.06 -18.45
C GLN A 51 53.20 9.65 -17.18
N GLY A 52 54.03 10.68 -17.40
CA GLY A 52 55.17 11.07 -16.57
C GLY A 52 54.85 11.50 -15.12
N GLY A 53 55.89 11.43 -14.28
CA GLY A 53 55.81 11.50 -12.82
C GLY A 53 55.23 12.77 -12.18
N ALA A 54 54.99 13.86 -12.93
CA ALA A 54 54.30 15.05 -12.42
C ALA A 54 52.77 14.85 -12.33
N ALA A 55 52.16 14.24 -13.35
CA ALA A 55 50.73 13.90 -13.36
C ALA A 55 50.39 12.85 -12.29
N LYS A 56 51.33 11.95 -11.99
CA LYS A 56 51.17 10.92 -10.95
C LYS A 56 51.10 11.51 -9.54
N ALA A 57 51.81 12.60 -9.26
CA ALA A 57 51.79 13.26 -7.95
C ALA A 57 50.48 14.04 -7.71
N GLU A 58 49.94 14.70 -8.74
CA GLU A 58 48.62 15.35 -8.66
C GLU A 58 47.46 14.36 -8.66
N GLN A 59 47.58 13.23 -9.36
CA GLN A 59 46.59 12.16 -9.36
C GLN A 59 46.52 11.46 -7.99
N ILE A 60 47.67 11.23 -7.34
CA ILE A 60 47.73 10.74 -5.95
C ILE A 60 47.16 11.77 -4.97
N ALA A 61 47.40 13.08 -5.19
CA ALA A 61 46.80 14.14 -4.39
C ALA A 61 45.27 14.22 -4.57
N SER A 62 44.74 14.04 -5.79
CA SER A 62 43.30 14.00 -6.04
C SER A 62 42.63 12.74 -5.48
N GLU A 63 43.32 11.59 -5.47
CA GLU A 63 42.86 10.37 -4.80
C GLU A 63 42.79 10.55 -3.28
N HIS A 64 43.72 11.32 -2.70
CA HIS A 64 43.73 11.65 -1.28
C HIS A 64 42.61 12.64 -0.92
N ASP A 65 42.36 13.65 -1.76
CA ASP A 65 41.35 14.69 -1.55
C ASP A 65 39.91 14.14 -1.77
N LEU A 66 39.69 13.23 -2.73
CA LEU A 66 38.38 12.59 -3.00
C LEU A 66 37.93 11.68 -1.84
N ALA A 67 38.87 10.94 -1.27
CA ALA A 67 38.59 10.07 -0.14
C ALA A 67 38.43 10.80 1.20
N GLN A 68 39.03 11.99 1.32
CA GLN A 68 38.85 12.89 2.46
C GLN A 68 37.47 13.57 2.47
N GLY A 69 36.95 13.97 1.31
CA GLY A 69 35.59 14.52 1.20
C GLY A 69 34.49 13.52 1.60
N LEU A 70 34.76 12.21 1.53
CA LEU A 70 33.83 11.15 1.91
C LEU A 70 33.74 10.93 3.44
N ALA A 71 34.69 11.43 4.24
CA ALA A 71 34.71 11.24 5.70
C ALA A 71 33.81 12.22 6.49
N GLN A 72 33.06 13.08 5.81
CA GLN A 72 32.41 14.27 6.37
C GLN A 72 31.04 14.04 7.03
N ALA A 73 30.66 12.80 7.42
CA ALA A 73 29.23 12.51 7.49
C ALA A 73 28.76 11.60 8.64
N LEU A 74 29.47 11.54 9.78
CA LEU A 74 29.01 10.73 10.92
C LEU A 74 29.18 11.43 12.27
N THR A 75 28.10 11.34 13.05
CA THR A 75 28.04 11.40 14.51
C THR A 75 28.51 10.06 15.12
N GLU A 76 28.78 10.08 16.43
CA GLU A 76 29.50 9.07 17.23
C GLU A 76 29.31 7.58 16.83
N PRO A 77 30.36 6.74 16.91
CA PRO A 77 30.14 5.31 17.16
C PRO A 77 29.61 5.15 18.59
N GLN A 78 28.48 4.46 18.76
CA GLN A 78 27.94 4.20 20.09
C GLN A 78 28.98 3.53 21.01
N SER A 79 29.21 4.18 22.16
CA SER A 79 30.03 3.75 23.31
C SER A 79 31.55 3.62 23.07
N ALA A 80 32.24 4.77 23.07
CA ALA A 80 33.56 4.86 23.70
C ALA A 80 33.36 5.36 25.14
N GLY A 81 32.94 4.45 26.02
CA GLY A 81 33.16 4.66 27.44
C GLY A 81 34.66 4.86 27.67
N SER A 82 35.00 5.86 28.47
CA SER A 82 36.35 6.08 28.98
C SER A 82 36.85 4.80 29.66
N GLY A 83 37.62 4.00 28.93
CA GLY A 83 38.12 2.72 29.39
C GLY A 83 39.26 2.27 28.49
N ALA A 84 40.40 2.05 29.09
CA ALA A 84 41.62 1.62 28.42
C ALA A 84 41.41 0.30 27.63
N SER A 85 42.11 0.23 26.49
CA SER A 85 42.61 -1.00 25.84
C SER A 85 41.59 -2.11 25.53
N GLU A 86 40.99 -2.07 24.34
CA GLU A 86 40.63 -3.27 23.57
C GLU A 86 40.67 -2.95 22.06
N GLN A 87 41.52 -3.66 21.31
CA GLN A 87 41.55 -3.60 19.85
C GLN A 87 40.25 -4.21 19.29
N LYS A 88 39.20 -3.39 19.15
CA LYS A 88 38.02 -3.75 18.37
C LYS A 88 38.47 -3.96 16.92
N ASP A 89 38.07 -5.08 16.33
CA ASP A 89 38.35 -5.48 14.95
C ASP A 89 37.91 -4.35 13.99
N VAL A 90 38.87 -3.66 13.38
CA VAL A 90 38.66 -2.49 12.50
C VAL A 90 37.69 -2.83 11.34
N SER A 91 37.64 -4.11 10.97
CA SER A 91 36.72 -4.65 9.97
C SER A 91 35.23 -4.43 10.34
N LYS A 92 34.86 -4.36 11.62
CA LYS A 92 33.46 -4.29 12.10
C LYS A 92 33.09 -3.01 12.86
N LEU A 93 33.70 -1.87 12.53
CA LEU A 93 33.24 -0.58 13.07
C LEU A 93 31.81 -0.25 12.56
N PRO A 94 30.81 -0.09 13.45
CA PRO A 94 29.48 0.38 13.06
C PRO A 94 29.50 1.90 12.82
N TYR A 95 28.87 2.35 11.75
CA TYR A 95 28.73 3.76 11.40
C TYR A 95 27.26 4.20 11.56
N SER A 96 27.03 5.29 12.30
CA SER A 96 25.73 5.92 12.47
C SER A 96 25.74 7.28 11.79
N ALA A 97 24.82 7.49 10.84
CA ALA A 97 24.73 8.71 10.04
C ALA A 97 23.36 9.37 10.24
N GLU A 98 23.29 10.68 10.09
CA GLU A 98 22.01 11.41 10.05
C GLU A 98 21.24 11.13 8.75
N SER A 99 21.96 10.83 7.67
CA SER A 99 21.39 10.45 6.39
C SER A 99 21.90 9.08 5.92
N PRO A 100 21.04 8.23 5.32
CA PRO A 100 21.47 6.95 4.76
C PRO A 100 22.49 7.12 3.61
N ASP A 101 22.39 8.20 2.83
CA ASP A 101 23.34 8.54 1.76
C ASP A 101 24.75 8.71 2.32
N GLU A 102 24.85 9.42 3.43
CA GLU A 102 26.10 9.70 4.12
C GLU A 102 26.75 8.44 4.68
N GLY A 103 25.93 7.60 5.32
CA GLY A 103 26.38 6.29 5.77
C GLY A 103 26.86 5.41 4.62
N ALA A 104 26.21 5.46 3.45
CA ALA A 104 26.64 4.72 2.27
C ALA A 104 27.99 5.21 1.74
N LEU A 105 28.20 6.53 1.67
CA LEU A 105 29.46 7.13 1.22
C LEU A 105 30.64 6.78 2.13
N VAL A 106 30.47 6.84 3.46
CA VAL A 106 31.54 6.50 4.40
C VAL A 106 31.86 5.01 4.38
N ARG A 107 30.84 4.15 4.26
CA ARG A 107 31.04 2.70 4.07
C ARG A 107 31.78 2.40 2.77
N ALA A 108 31.47 3.10 1.69
CA ALA A 108 32.20 2.99 0.43
C ALA A 108 33.66 3.41 0.61
N ALA A 109 33.92 4.56 1.24
CA ALA A 109 35.28 5.05 1.51
C ALA A 109 36.12 4.03 2.31
N LYS A 110 35.51 3.41 3.33
CA LYS A 110 36.13 2.33 4.10
C LYS A 110 36.52 1.15 3.20
N ASN A 111 35.65 0.74 2.28
CA ASN A 111 35.94 -0.35 1.34
C ASN A 111 37.09 0.00 0.37
N PHE A 112 37.31 1.29 0.10
CA PHE A 112 38.46 1.77 -0.70
C PHE A 112 39.74 2.00 0.13
N GLY A 113 39.74 1.62 1.41
CA GLY A 113 40.92 1.74 2.28
C GLY A 113 41.03 3.07 3.03
N TYR A 114 39.95 3.86 3.08
CA TYR A 114 39.87 5.11 3.83
C TYR A 114 38.88 4.96 4.97
N THR A 115 39.36 4.56 6.14
CA THR A 115 38.51 4.21 7.28
C THR A 115 38.39 5.37 8.24
N PHE A 116 37.16 5.85 8.47
CA PHE A 116 36.87 6.79 9.54
C PHE A 116 36.93 6.04 10.88
N LEU A 117 37.83 6.46 11.79
CA LEU A 117 38.05 5.81 13.09
C LEU A 117 37.23 6.48 14.21
N GLY A 118 37.03 7.79 14.12
CA GLY A 118 36.28 8.56 15.12
C GLY A 118 36.58 10.05 15.08
N ARG A 119 35.88 10.80 15.92
CA ARG A 119 35.99 12.26 16.04
C ARG A 119 36.03 12.66 17.51
N ASN A 120 36.91 13.60 17.86
CA ASN A 120 36.92 14.32 19.13
C ASN A 120 36.48 15.78 18.88
N LYS A 121 36.29 16.57 19.95
CA LYS A 121 35.97 18.01 19.82
C LYS A 121 37.09 18.72 19.02
N GLY A 122 36.80 19.02 17.76
CA GLY A 122 37.72 19.71 16.83
C GLY A 122 38.71 18.83 16.07
N THR A 123 38.70 17.50 16.21
CA THR A 123 39.63 16.62 15.46
C THR A 123 38.99 15.34 14.94
N ILE A 124 39.36 14.92 13.74
CA ILE A 124 38.91 13.68 13.09
C ILE A 124 40.11 12.74 12.91
N PHE A 125 39.92 11.46 13.21
CA PHE A 125 40.90 10.40 13.03
C PHE A 125 40.53 9.54 11.83
N LEU A 126 41.42 9.51 10.83
CA LEU A 126 41.28 8.69 9.64
C LEU A 126 42.42 7.67 9.58
N ASP A 127 42.11 6.47 9.10
CA ASP A 127 43.10 5.49 8.66
C ASP A 127 43.09 5.47 7.14
N VAL A 128 44.14 6.03 6.55
CA VAL A 128 44.33 6.12 5.10
C VAL A 128 45.31 5.04 4.69
N ARG A 129 44.80 3.95 4.12
CA ARG A 129 45.57 2.79 3.63
C ARG A 129 46.57 2.24 4.67
N GLY A 130 46.23 2.27 5.96
CA GLY A 130 47.06 1.79 7.08
C GLY A 130 47.75 2.91 7.87
N GLU A 131 47.77 4.14 7.38
CA GLU A 131 48.34 5.29 8.06
C GLU A 131 47.29 6.07 8.84
N LYS A 132 47.48 6.17 10.15
CA LYS A 132 46.59 6.94 11.04
C LYS A 132 46.92 8.42 10.96
N LEU A 133 46.02 9.19 10.36
CA LEU A 133 46.11 10.62 10.17
C LEU A 133 45.10 11.35 11.07
N GLN A 134 45.53 12.46 11.64
CA GLN A 134 44.69 13.34 12.44
C GLN A 134 44.43 14.64 11.68
N TYR A 135 43.16 14.95 11.46
CA TYR A 135 42.70 16.19 10.84
C TYR A 135 42.14 17.10 11.92
N GLU A 136 42.41 18.39 11.82
CA GLU A 136 41.80 19.41 12.65
C GLU A 136 40.58 19.97 11.93
N VAL A 137 39.41 19.91 12.58
CA VAL A 137 38.16 20.47 12.07
C VAL A 137 38.03 21.88 12.59
N LEU A 138 38.11 22.85 11.68
CA LEU A 138 38.04 24.26 12.03
C LEU A 138 36.57 24.70 12.18
N ASP A 139 35.77 24.49 11.13
CA ASP A 139 34.37 24.90 11.09
C ASP A 139 33.54 23.91 10.25
N THR A 140 32.25 23.76 10.56
CA THR A 140 31.31 22.92 9.79
C THR A 140 30.06 23.72 9.50
N ILE A 141 29.67 23.77 8.23
CA ILE A 141 28.44 24.37 7.77
C ILE A 141 27.47 23.22 7.48
N GLU A 142 26.47 23.08 8.35
CA GLU A 142 25.51 21.98 8.31
C GLU A 142 24.65 21.99 7.04
N PHE A 143 24.07 20.82 6.75
CA PHE A 143 23.12 20.67 5.66
C PHE A 143 21.81 21.39 6.00
N ASP A 144 21.29 22.13 5.03
CA ASP A 144 19.93 22.67 5.07
C ASP A 144 19.19 22.29 3.78
N SER A 145 17.93 21.91 3.93
CA SER A 145 16.97 21.63 2.84
C SER A 145 16.84 22.77 1.83
N THR A 146 17.00 24.03 2.27
CA THR A 146 16.98 25.21 1.40
C THR A 146 18.25 25.30 0.56
N ARG A 147 19.41 25.12 1.20
CA ARG A 147 20.75 25.26 0.60
C ARG A 147 21.21 24.03 -0.17
N LYS A 148 20.68 22.84 0.14
CA LYS A 148 20.93 21.53 -0.53
C LYS A 148 22.39 21.12 -0.65
N ARG A 149 23.22 21.52 0.32
CA ARG A 149 24.66 21.24 0.38
C ARG A 149 25.15 21.30 1.83
N MET A 150 26.29 20.67 2.09
CA MET A 150 26.99 20.68 3.36
C MET A 150 28.47 20.95 3.11
N SER A 151 29.10 21.74 3.98
CA SER A 151 30.52 22.06 3.87
C SER A 151 31.25 21.84 5.19
N THR A 152 32.52 21.45 5.15
CA THR A 152 33.38 21.50 6.34
C THR A 152 34.79 21.94 5.99
N ILE A 153 35.36 22.74 6.88
CA ILE A 153 36.69 23.34 6.76
C ILE A 153 37.63 22.56 7.68
N LEU A 154 38.71 22.06 7.09
CA LEU A 154 39.68 21.18 7.74
C LEU A 154 41.10 21.73 7.54
N ARG A 155 41.96 21.55 8.55
CA ARG A 155 43.42 21.67 8.37
C ARG A 155 44.00 20.27 8.19
N ARG A 156 44.76 20.08 7.10
CA ARG A 156 45.41 18.79 6.80
C ARG A 156 46.65 18.58 7.68
N PRO A 157 46.96 17.33 8.06
CA PRO A 157 48.18 17.03 8.81
C PRO A 157 49.45 17.33 7.99
N PRO A 158 50.63 17.40 8.65
CA PRO A 158 51.91 17.49 7.96
C PRO A 158 52.08 16.36 6.94
N PRO A 159 52.63 16.60 5.73
CA PRO A 159 53.45 17.75 5.35
C PRO A 159 52.71 18.94 4.73
N HIS A 160 51.40 18.85 4.46
CA HIS A 160 50.68 19.90 3.72
C HIS A 160 50.34 21.12 4.58
N ASN A 161 49.79 20.90 5.79
CA ASN A 161 49.45 21.94 6.77
C ASN A 161 48.60 23.12 6.22
N ASP A 162 47.85 22.90 5.14
CA ASP A 162 46.97 23.86 4.52
C ASP A 162 45.50 23.65 4.93
N ILE A 163 44.70 24.71 4.76
CA ILE A 163 43.27 24.73 5.08
C ILE A 163 42.48 24.43 3.82
N ILE A 164 41.59 23.44 3.88
CA ILE A 164 40.70 23.06 2.77
C ILE A 164 39.26 23.09 3.22
N LEU A 165 38.43 23.75 2.42
CA LEU A 165 36.98 23.66 2.44
C LEU A 165 36.57 22.50 1.52
N PHE A 166 35.86 21.52 2.06
CA PHE A 166 35.20 20.47 1.28
C PHE A 166 33.68 20.70 1.32
N THR A 167 33.05 20.66 0.16
CA THR A 167 31.61 20.88 0.00
C THR A 167 31.00 19.75 -0.82
N LYS A 168 29.92 19.16 -0.33
CA LYS A 168 29.10 18.17 -1.05
C LYS A 168 27.68 18.69 -1.22
N GLY A 169 27.07 18.47 -2.38
CA GLY A 169 25.70 18.95 -2.61
C GLY A 169 25.07 18.47 -3.92
N ALA A 170 23.87 18.96 -4.18
CA ALA A 170 23.14 18.69 -5.41
C ALA A 170 23.83 19.28 -6.65
N ASP A 171 23.70 18.58 -7.78
CA ASP A 171 24.21 18.95 -9.10
C ASP A 171 23.97 20.43 -9.45
N ASN A 172 22.71 20.84 -9.46
CA ASN A 172 22.32 22.19 -9.89
C ASN A 172 22.85 23.30 -8.97
N VAL A 173 23.00 23.03 -7.66
CA VAL A 173 23.47 24.03 -6.68
C VAL A 173 24.98 24.18 -6.72
N MET A 174 25.69 23.06 -6.89
CA MET A 174 27.15 23.04 -6.88
C MET A 174 27.73 23.65 -8.15
N ILE A 175 27.09 23.43 -9.32
CA ILE A 175 27.55 23.94 -10.62
C ILE A 175 27.65 25.47 -10.65
N GLU A 176 26.66 26.18 -10.07
CA GLU A 176 26.63 27.64 -10.02
C GLU A 176 27.76 28.25 -9.17
N ARG A 177 28.36 27.45 -8.28
CA ARG A 177 29.37 27.86 -7.30
C ARG A 177 30.79 27.45 -7.71
N LEU A 178 30.93 26.80 -8.86
CA LEU A 178 32.23 26.44 -9.40
C LEU A 178 33.01 27.69 -9.85
N CYS A 179 34.34 27.65 -9.73
CA CYS A 179 35.19 28.75 -10.18
C CYS A 179 35.00 29.04 -11.68
N LYS A 180 35.11 30.29 -12.10
CA LYS A 180 34.95 30.68 -13.51
C LYS A 180 36.19 30.27 -14.32
N LEU A 181 35.99 29.52 -15.41
CA LEU A 181 37.05 29.08 -16.31
C LEU A 181 37.33 30.13 -17.40
N GLY A 182 38.07 31.18 -17.05
CA GLY A 182 38.69 32.15 -17.97
C GLY A 182 37.75 33.15 -18.65
N GLY A 183 38.08 34.45 -18.50
CA GLY A 183 37.57 35.58 -19.30
C GLY A 183 38.72 36.55 -19.63
N ASP A 184 38.53 37.43 -20.62
CA ASP A 184 39.53 38.36 -21.21
C ASP A 184 40.06 39.48 -20.30
N ALA A 185 39.90 39.39 -18.98
CA ALA A 185 40.41 40.39 -18.05
C ALA A 185 40.82 39.73 -16.74
N GLY A 186 42.13 39.65 -16.45
CA GLY A 186 42.79 39.67 -15.13
C GLY A 186 42.34 38.75 -13.97
N GLU A 187 41.22 38.03 -14.09
CA GLU A 187 40.53 37.29 -13.03
C GLU A 187 40.42 35.80 -13.35
N ALA A 188 41.18 35.32 -14.34
CA ALA A 188 41.25 33.89 -14.63
C ALA A 188 42.09 33.19 -13.54
N PHE A 189 41.45 32.28 -12.82
CA PHE A 189 42.05 31.50 -11.75
C PHE A 189 43.02 30.43 -12.30
N GLY A 190 44.23 30.38 -11.74
CA GLY A 190 45.21 29.32 -12.00
C GLY A 190 46.10 29.54 -13.23
N THR A 191 47.13 28.72 -13.33
CA THR A 191 47.97 28.61 -14.54
C THR A 191 47.17 28.06 -15.72
N ARG A 192 47.66 28.28 -16.94
CA ARG A 192 46.99 27.80 -18.17
C ARG A 192 46.74 26.28 -18.17
N GLU A 193 47.56 25.52 -17.47
CA GLU A 193 47.45 24.07 -17.31
C GLU A 193 46.33 23.69 -16.32
N GLU A 194 46.20 24.39 -15.19
CA GLU A 194 45.13 24.15 -14.21
C GLU A 194 43.75 24.44 -14.78
N ILE A 195 43.62 25.48 -15.62
CA ILE A 195 42.36 25.81 -16.32
C ILE A 195 41.97 24.69 -17.30
N ALA A 196 42.95 24.13 -18.02
CA ALA A 196 42.72 23.04 -18.97
C ALA A 196 42.31 21.74 -18.24
N PHE A 197 42.98 21.43 -17.13
CA PHE A 197 42.65 20.28 -16.29
C PHE A 197 41.23 20.39 -15.71
N GLU A 198 40.90 21.53 -15.11
CA GLU A 198 39.59 21.77 -14.50
C GLU A 198 38.47 21.72 -15.55
N ARG A 199 38.70 22.25 -16.77
CA ARG A 199 37.75 22.12 -17.89
C ARG A 199 37.51 20.65 -18.27
N ALA A 200 38.58 19.89 -18.47
CA ALA A 200 38.49 18.48 -18.83
C ALA A 200 37.86 17.62 -17.70
N MET A 201 38.03 18.01 -16.44
CA MET A 201 37.40 17.33 -15.31
C MET A 201 35.89 17.64 -15.23
N ARG A 202 35.49 18.90 -15.46
CA ARG A 202 34.08 19.29 -15.50
C ARG A 202 33.31 18.60 -16.62
N GLU A 203 33.84 18.60 -17.84
CA GLU A 203 33.20 17.95 -18.98
C GLU A 203 32.94 16.45 -18.72
N ARG A 204 33.95 15.74 -18.19
CA ARG A 204 33.80 14.31 -17.84
C ARG A 204 32.81 14.10 -16.70
N THR A 205 32.90 14.88 -15.63
CA THR A 205 32.04 14.70 -14.45
C THR A 205 30.58 15.01 -14.80
N PHE A 206 30.30 16.05 -15.59
CA PHE A 206 28.95 16.37 -16.02
C PHE A 206 28.35 15.28 -16.91
N SER A 207 29.13 14.73 -17.84
CA SER A 207 28.69 13.58 -18.64
C SER A 207 28.37 12.35 -17.78
N GLN A 208 29.14 12.09 -16.72
CA GLN A 208 28.89 10.98 -15.80
C GLN A 208 27.66 11.22 -14.91
N ILE A 209 27.44 12.45 -14.45
CA ILE A 209 26.24 12.81 -13.68
C ILE A 209 24.99 12.54 -14.52
N ASP A 210 24.99 12.91 -15.79
CA ASP A 210 23.88 12.64 -16.70
C ASP A 210 23.68 11.13 -16.90
N GLU A 211 24.75 10.35 -17.04
CA GLU A 211 24.68 8.89 -17.13
C GLU A 211 24.08 8.26 -15.86
N PHE A 212 24.53 8.69 -14.68
CA PHE A 212 24.03 8.21 -13.39
C PHE A 212 22.56 8.60 -13.16
N ALA A 213 22.18 9.82 -13.53
CA ALA A 213 20.80 10.27 -13.47
C ALA A 213 19.89 9.44 -14.38
N ASN A 214 20.35 9.13 -15.60
CA ASN A 214 19.64 8.25 -16.53
C ASN A 214 19.51 6.82 -16.00
N ALA A 215 20.50 6.34 -15.24
CA ALA A 215 20.46 5.06 -14.54
C ALA A 215 19.60 5.07 -13.27
N GLY A 216 19.07 6.22 -12.85
CA GLY A 216 18.22 6.36 -11.65
C GLY A 216 18.99 6.39 -10.34
N LEU A 217 20.29 6.66 -10.38
CA LEU A 217 21.13 6.79 -9.20
C LEU A 217 21.04 8.22 -8.64
N ARG A 218 21.06 8.35 -7.32
CA ARG A 218 21.12 9.65 -6.64
C ARG A 218 22.54 10.18 -6.72
N THR A 219 22.71 11.33 -7.39
CA THR A 219 24.02 11.94 -7.62
C THR A 219 24.32 13.04 -6.62
N LEU A 220 25.54 13.07 -6.08
CA LEU A 220 26.07 14.21 -5.32
C LEU A 220 27.37 14.69 -5.96
N VAL A 221 27.55 15.99 -6.04
CA VAL A 221 28.79 16.61 -6.52
C VAL A 221 29.66 16.95 -5.33
N LEU A 222 30.93 16.56 -5.42
CA LEU A 222 31.96 16.81 -4.42
C LEU A 222 32.90 17.88 -4.97
N CYS A 223 33.06 18.95 -4.20
CA CYS A 223 33.96 20.05 -4.54
C CYS A 223 34.86 20.41 -3.37
N TYR A 224 35.95 21.10 -3.67
CA TYR A 224 36.88 21.60 -2.67
C TYR A 224 37.43 22.98 -3.02
N ARG A 225 37.91 23.71 -2.02
CA ARG A 225 38.59 25.00 -2.17
C ARG A 225 39.71 25.12 -1.14
N ARG A 226 40.90 25.52 -1.58
CA ARG A 226 42.03 25.80 -0.68
C ARG A 226 41.88 27.22 -0.15
N LEU A 227 41.99 27.39 1.17
CA LEU A 227 41.83 28.66 1.85
C LEU A 227 43.18 29.15 2.39
N SER A 228 43.37 30.47 2.39
CA SER A 228 44.48 31.08 3.13
C SER A 228 44.11 31.27 4.60
N GLU A 229 45.12 31.21 5.48
CA GLU A 229 44.93 31.40 6.92
C GLU A 229 44.23 32.74 7.25
N SER A 230 44.59 33.81 6.53
CA SER A 230 44.02 35.15 6.73
C SER A 230 42.58 35.28 6.22
N GLU A 231 42.20 34.47 5.23
CA GLU A 231 40.82 34.40 4.74
C GLU A 231 39.93 33.66 5.74
N TRP A 232 40.38 32.49 6.22
CA TRP A 232 39.64 31.71 7.21
C TRP A 232 39.45 32.48 8.52
N VAL A 233 40.50 33.09 9.08
CA VAL A 233 40.39 33.86 10.34
C VAL A 233 39.38 35.01 10.20
N ARG A 234 39.41 35.75 9.08
CA ARG A 234 38.46 36.85 8.82
C ARG A 234 37.04 36.35 8.67
N TRP A 235 36.85 35.23 7.98
CA TRP A 235 35.53 34.63 7.78
C TRP A 235 34.97 34.04 9.08
N SER A 236 35.78 33.27 9.82
CA SER A 236 35.37 32.61 11.06
C SER A 236 34.92 33.63 12.11
N ALA A 237 35.61 34.78 12.22
CA ALA A 237 35.17 35.88 13.08
C ALA A 237 33.79 36.44 12.67
N ARG A 238 33.52 36.61 11.36
CA ARG A 238 32.21 37.06 10.87
C ARG A 238 31.12 36.01 11.06
N TYR A 239 31.46 34.74 10.84
CA TYR A 239 30.53 33.61 10.98
C TYR A 239 30.09 33.43 12.44
N HIS A 240 31.04 33.43 13.38
CA HIS A 240 30.74 33.36 14.81
C HIS A 240 29.98 34.61 15.30
N ALA A 241 30.31 35.80 14.78
CA ALA A 241 29.55 37.02 15.09
C ALA A 241 28.10 36.96 14.57
N ALA A 242 27.88 36.39 13.37
CA ALA A 242 26.55 36.18 12.82
C ALA A 242 25.78 35.12 13.62
N GLN A 243 26.42 34.02 14.03
CA GLN A 243 25.80 32.99 14.87
C GLN A 243 25.41 33.48 16.26
N ALA A 244 26.22 34.36 16.86
CA ALA A 244 25.99 34.95 18.18
C ALA A 244 24.99 36.13 18.18
N SER A 245 24.58 36.61 17.00
CA SER A 245 23.56 37.66 16.88
C SER A 245 22.18 37.14 17.34
N VAL A 246 21.41 38.01 18.01
CA VAL A 246 20.03 37.75 18.49
C VAL A 246 19.00 38.52 17.63
N ASP A 247 19.47 39.19 16.58
CA ASP A 247 18.63 40.01 15.71
C ASP A 247 17.71 39.14 14.84
N ALA A 248 16.59 39.70 14.38
CA ALA A 248 15.64 39.00 13.52
C ALA A 248 16.22 38.62 12.13
N ASP A 249 17.31 39.28 11.69
CA ASP A 249 18.03 39.03 10.43
C ASP A 249 19.21 38.05 10.59
N ARG A 250 19.31 37.37 11.74
CA ARG A 250 20.36 36.39 12.02
C ARG A 250 20.53 35.36 10.90
N ASP A 251 19.43 34.75 10.48
CA ASP A 251 19.48 33.64 9.52
C ASP A 251 19.93 34.13 8.13
N GLU A 252 19.51 35.32 7.71
CA GLU A 252 19.98 35.96 6.46
C GLU A 252 21.48 36.30 6.52
N ARG A 253 21.98 36.81 7.66
CA ARG A 253 23.42 37.09 7.83
C ARG A 253 24.25 35.81 7.78
N ILE A 254 23.78 34.73 8.40
CA ILE A 254 24.44 33.42 8.35
C ILE A 254 24.46 32.91 6.91
N GLU A 255 23.35 33.02 6.19
CA GLU A 255 23.26 32.59 4.79
C GLU A 255 24.23 33.38 3.90
N GLN A 256 24.29 34.71 4.02
CA GLN A 256 25.23 35.55 3.27
C GLN A 256 26.69 35.18 3.53
N VAL A 257 27.07 35.00 4.80
CA VAL A 257 28.45 34.65 5.19
C VAL A 257 28.82 33.24 4.72
N THR A 258 27.90 32.28 4.80
CA THR A 258 28.15 30.91 4.32
C THR A 258 28.24 30.87 2.79
N GLU A 259 27.39 31.61 2.09
CA GLU A 259 27.41 31.70 0.64
C GLU A 259 28.68 32.37 0.10
N GLU A 260 29.22 33.37 0.80
CA GLU A 260 30.52 33.97 0.46
C GLU A 260 31.65 32.92 0.46
N MET A 261 31.68 32.04 1.46
CA MET A 261 32.74 31.02 1.62
C MET A 261 32.66 29.90 0.58
N GLU A 262 31.45 29.58 0.12
CA GLU A 262 31.16 28.47 -0.80
C GLU A 262 31.16 28.87 -2.28
N ARG A 263 31.79 30.00 -2.62
CA ARG A 263 32.05 30.42 -4.01
C ARG A 263 33.42 29.94 -4.49
N ASP A 264 33.60 29.94 -5.81
CA ASP A 264 34.85 29.59 -6.48
C ASP A 264 35.38 28.19 -6.14
N LEU A 265 34.47 27.22 -6.04
CA LEU A 265 34.78 25.83 -5.74
C LEU A 265 35.42 25.12 -6.95
N ARG A 266 36.33 24.18 -6.69
CA ARG A 266 36.88 23.25 -7.69
C ARG A 266 36.19 21.89 -7.61
N ILE A 267 35.97 21.25 -8.76
CA ILE A 267 35.29 19.96 -8.79
C ILE A 267 36.28 18.84 -8.43
N ALA A 268 35.94 18.03 -7.42
CA ALA A 268 36.68 16.80 -7.11
C ALA A 268 36.12 15.61 -7.90
N GLY A 269 34.78 15.56 -8.04
CA GLY A 269 34.09 14.50 -8.77
C GLY A 269 32.61 14.43 -8.41
N ALA A 270 31.99 13.30 -8.73
CA ALA A 270 30.61 12.99 -8.38
C ALA A 270 30.50 11.59 -7.77
N SER A 271 29.55 11.41 -6.87
CA SER A 271 29.12 10.11 -6.38
C SER A 271 27.76 9.74 -6.94
N ALA A 272 27.47 8.44 -6.99
CA ALA A 272 26.19 7.90 -7.41
C ALA A 272 25.78 6.81 -6.43
N ILE A 273 24.60 6.98 -5.82
CA ILE A 273 24.07 6.10 -4.80
C ILE A 273 22.82 5.43 -5.37
N GLU A 274 22.80 4.09 -5.36
CA GLU A 274 21.62 3.33 -5.73
C GLU A 274 20.64 3.29 -4.55
N ASP A 275 19.43 3.79 -4.78
CA ASP A 275 18.33 3.60 -3.84
C ASP A 275 17.71 2.22 -4.08
N LYS A 276 18.07 1.26 -3.22
CA LYS A 276 17.59 -0.11 -3.36
C LYS A 276 16.18 -0.22 -2.83
N LEU A 277 15.29 -0.73 -3.69
CA LEU A 277 13.97 -1.17 -3.28
C LEU A 277 14.06 -2.18 -2.13
N GLN A 278 13.10 -2.10 -1.22
CA GLN A 278 12.93 -3.12 -0.20
C GLN A 278 12.66 -4.49 -0.84
N GLU A 279 12.96 -5.54 -0.08
CA GLU A 279 12.76 -6.93 -0.50
C GLU A 279 11.30 -7.17 -0.94
N ARG A 280 11.12 -7.80 -2.10
CA ARG A 280 9.81 -8.26 -2.63
C ARG A 280 8.77 -7.15 -2.89
N VAL A 281 9.20 -5.89 -3.03
CA VAL A 281 8.32 -4.79 -3.46
C VAL A 281 7.63 -5.09 -4.81
N PRO A 282 8.34 -5.57 -5.86
CA PRO A 282 7.70 -5.87 -7.14
C PRO A 282 6.61 -6.95 -7.05
N ASP A 283 6.88 -8.03 -6.30
CA ASP A 283 5.92 -9.13 -6.08
C ASP A 283 4.67 -8.63 -5.37
N THR A 284 4.86 -7.77 -4.36
CA THR A 284 3.77 -7.20 -3.55
C THR A 284 2.88 -6.31 -4.42
N ILE A 285 3.47 -5.43 -5.24
CA ILE A 285 2.74 -4.59 -6.19
C ILE A 285 1.97 -5.43 -7.21
N ALA A 286 2.59 -6.50 -7.72
CA ALA A 286 1.93 -7.42 -8.65
C ALA A 286 0.72 -8.13 -8.01
N ALA A 287 0.86 -8.62 -6.78
CA ALA A 287 -0.25 -9.24 -6.05
C ALA A 287 -1.39 -8.26 -5.78
N LEU A 288 -1.10 -7.06 -5.29
CA LEU A 288 -2.11 -6.02 -5.05
C LEU A 288 -2.85 -5.63 -6.35
N ARG A 289 -2.13 -5.56 -7.48
CA ARG A 289 -2.76 -5.34 -8.79
C ARG A 289 -3.64 -6.49 -9.24
N ALA A 290 -3.21 -7.73 -9.03
CA ALA A 290 -4.01 -8.92 -9.34
C ALA A 290 -5.30 -8.96 -8.50
N ALA A 291 -5.30 -8.37 -7.30
CA ALA A 291 -6.50 -8.17 -6.48
C ALA A 291 -7.45 -7.07 -7.00
N GLY A 292 -7.04 -6.29 -8.01
CA GLY A 292 -7.80 -5.16 -8.53
C GLY A 292 -7.52 -3.82 -7.83
N ILE A 293 -6.48 -3.74 -6.99
CA ILE A 293 -6.10 -2.49 -6.30
C ILE A 293 -5.26 -1.63 -7.25
N LYS A 294 -5.66 -0.36 -7.43
CA LYS A 294 -4.88 0.64 -8.18
C LYS A 294 -3.88 1.30 -7.24
N ILE A 295 -2.63 1.40 -7.70
CA ILE A 295 -1.52 1.91 -6.89
C ILE A 295 -0.99 3.19 -7.54
N TRP A 296 -0.98 4.26 -6.76
CA TRP A 296 -0.44 5.57 -7.15
C TRP A 296 0.75 5.89 -6.25
N VAL A 297 1.80 6.47 -6.84
CA VAL A 297 3.03 6.83 -6.11
C VAL A 297 3.12 8.34 -6.03
N LEU A 298 3.24 8.87 -4.80
CA LEU A 298 3.39 10.30 -4.53
C LEU A 298 4.75 10.53 -3.86
N THR A 299 5.75 10.93 -4.63
CA THR A 299 7.13 11.13 -4.14
C THR A 299 7.55 12.60 -4.17
N GLY A 300 8.49 12.95 -3.28
CA GLY A 300 9.21 14.23 -3.30
C GLY A 300 10.38 14.26 -4.30
N ASP A 301 10.71 13.13 -4.92
CA ASP A 301 11.87 13.00 -5.82
C ASP A 301 11.67 13.63 -7.20
N LYS A 302 12.78 13.76 -7.94
CA LYS A 302 12.78 14.18 -9.36
C LYS A 302 12.01 13.16 -10.21
N MET A 303 11.48 13.64 -11.34
CA MET A 303 10.62 12.83 -12.23
C MET A 303 11.35 11.61 -12.78
N GLU A 304 12.61 11.76 -13.17
CA GLU A 304 13.44 10.71 -13.75
C GLU A 304 13.65 9.57 -12.73
N THR A 305 13.98 9.92 -11.49
CA THR A 305 14.13 8.97 -10.38
C THR A 305 12.82 8.23 -10.10
N ALA A 306 11.70 8.95 -10.03
CA ALA A 306 10.39 8.35 -9.79
C ALA A 306 9.97 7.37 -10.90
N ILE A 307 10.28 7.68 -12.16
CA ILE A 307 10.05 6.79 -13.31
C ILE A 307 10.93 5.54 -13.19
N ASN A 308 12.21 5.70 -12.86
CA ASN A 308 13.16 4.59 -12.71
C ASN A 308 12.77 3.64 -11.56
N ILE A 309 12.41 4.21 -10.40
CA ILE A 309 11.83 3.46 -9.26
C ILE A 309 10.53 2.78 -9.70
N GLY A 310 9.68 3.47 -10.47
CA GLY A 310 8.45 2.92 -11.02
C GLY A 310 8.69 1.67 -11.89
N PHE A 311 9.71 1.69 -12.75
CA PHE A 311 10.10 0.52 -13.54
C PHE A 311 10.71 -0.60 -12.69
N ALA A 312 11.61 -0.26 -11.76
CA ALA A 312 12.23 -1.24 -10.86
C ALA A 312 11.20 -1.95 -9.97
N ALA A 313 10.18 -1.22 -9.50
CA ALA A 313 9.09 -1.73 -8.67
C ALA A 313 8.01 -2.48 -9.48
N ASN A 314 8.16 -2.61 -10.80
CA ASN A 314 7.16 -3.14 -11.73
C ASN A 314 5.80 -2.42 -11.66
N LEU A 315 5.82 -1.17 -11.20
CA LEU A 315 4.69 -0.26 -11.26
C LEU A 315 4.52 0.20 -12.72
N LEU A 316 5.60 0.65 -13.35
CA LEU A 316 5.65 0.98 -14.76
C LEU A 316 6.20 -0.21 -15.53
N THR A 317 5.55 -0.56 -16.65
CA THR A 317 5.97 -1.69 -17.49
C THR A 317 6.39 -1.21 -18.88
N LYS A 318 7.21 -1.99 -19.58
CA LYS A 318 7.65 -1.65 -20.95
C LYS A 318 6.50 -1.63 -21.97
N GLU A 319 5.36 -2.18 -21.63
CA GLU A 319 4.17 -2.16 -22.48
C GLU A 319 3.35 -0.87 -22.30
N MET A 320 3.51 -0.18 -21.16
CA MET A 320 2.76 1.03 -20.84
C MET A 320 3.22 2.25 -21.67
N GLU A 321 2.26 3.07 -22.08
CA GLU A 321 2.43 4.44 -22.58
C GLU A 321 2.44 5.41 -21.39
N LEU A 322 3.50 6.22 -21.32
CA LEU A 322 3.71 7.19 -20.25
C LEU A 322 3.27 8.58 -20.73
N TRP A 323 2.33 9.18 -20.01
CA TRP A 323 1.83 10.53 -20.27
C TRP A 323 2.45 11.48 -19.25
N THR A 324 3.33 12.38 -19.69
CA THR A 324 4.11 13.23 -18.78
C THR A 324 3.63 14.68 -18.81
N ILE A 325 3.55 15.30 -17.63
CA ILE A 325 3.21 16.72 -17.46
C ILE A 325 4.25 17.36 -16.56
N SER A 326 5.10 18.20 -17.14
CA SER A 326 6.17 18.93 -16.45
C SER A 326 5.79 20.39 -16.20
N SER A 327 6.35 20.97 -15.13
CA SER A 327 6.20 22.39 -14.78
C SER A 327 7.04 23.35 -15.63
N SER A 328 7.91 22.83 -16.51
CA SER A 328 8.79 23.65 -17.38
C SER A 328 8.04 24.47 -18.44
N SER A 329 6.72 24.31 -18.56
CA SER A 329 5.86 25.03 -19.50
C SER A 329 4.94 25.99 -18.74
N GLY A 330 4.59 27.13 -19.34
CA GLY A 330 3.65 28.08 -18.72
C GLY A 330 2.29 27.46 -18.37
N ALA A 331 1.60 28.02 -17.38
CA ALA A 331 0.36 27.46 -16.82
C ALA A 331 -0.72 27.14 -17.88
N GLU A 332 -0.95 28.02 -18.84
CA GLU A 332 -1.92 27.79 -19.93
C GLU A 332 -1.55 26.58 -20.81
N LYS A 333 -0.24 26.36 -21.04
CA LYS A 333 0.24 25.19 -21.78
C LYS A 333 0.03 23.89 -21.00
N ILE A 334 0.18 23.93 -19.68
CA ILE A 334 -0.07 22.76 -18.81
C ILE A 334 -1.55 22.38 -18.85
N ILE A 335 -2.43 23.35 -18.67
CA ILE A 335 -3.89 23.15 -18.69
C ILE A 335 -4.34 22.63 -20.06
N SER A 336 -3.92 23.26 -21.16
CA SER A 336 -4.27 22.82 -22.52
C SER A 336 -3.76 21.41 -22.83
N ARG A 337 -2.53 21.07 -22.41
CA ARG A 337 -2.00 19.70 -22.52
C ARG A 337 -2.84 18.70 -21.72
N PHE A 338 -3.22 19.04 -20.49
CA PHE A 338 -4.04 18.17 -19.68
C PHE A 338 -5.44 17.94 -20.28
N ARG A 339 -6.08 18.99 -20.81
CA ARG A 339 -7.35 18.88 -21.54
C ARG A 339 -7.21 17.98 -22.78
N LEU A 340 -6.10 18.09 -23.51
CA LEU A 340 -5.81 17.23 -24.66
C LEU A 340 -5.68 15.76 -24.24
N ILE A 341 -4.89 15.46 -23.21
CA ILE A 341 -4.76 14.10 -22.64
C ILE A 341 -6.15 13.57 -22.27
N ALA A 342 -6.96 14.37 -21.59
CA ALA A 342 -8.29 13.96 -21.17
C ALA A 342 -9.22 13.68 -22.35
N ARG A 343 -9.18 14.49 -23.41
CA ARG A 343 -9.93 14.27 -24.65
C ARG A 343 -9.52 12.96 -25.34
N ILE A 344 -8.21 12.69 -25.41
CA ILE A 344 -7.67 11.45 -26.00
C ILE A 344 -8.12 10.23 -25.19
N MET A 345 -7.93 10.25 -23.88
CA MET A 345 -8.32 9.13 -23.00
C MET A 345 -9.81 8.83 -23.10
N ARG A 346 -10.66 9.85 -23.17
CA ARG A 346 -12.10 9.68 -23.43
C ARG A 346 -12.39 9.05 -24.78
N SER A 347 -11.71 9.49 -25.83
CA SER A 347 -11.88 8.91 -27.16
C SER A 347 -11.46 7.44 -27.24
N MET A 348 -10.39 7.07 -26.51
CA MET A 348 -9.93 5.68 -26.41
C MET A 348 -10.95 4.82 -25.66
N ALA A 349 -11.39 5.27 -24.49
CA ALA A 349 -12.41 4.58 -23.70
C ALA A 349 -13.74 4.42 -24.47
N ALA A 350 -14.13 5.40 -25.29
CA ALA A 350 -15.33 5.32 -26.11
C ALA A 350 -15.17 4.38 -27.32
N ALA A 351 -14.00 4.36 -27.95
CA ALA A 351 -13.69 3.45 -29.06
C ALA A 351 -13.65 1.98 -28.60
N GLU A 352 -13.15 1.72 -27.40
CA GLU A 352 -13.12 0.38 -26.78
C GLU A 352 -14.52 -0.18 -26.52
N ARG A 353 -15.52 0.69 -26.27
CA ARG A 353 -16.92 0.31 -26.06
C ARG A 353 -17.74 0.20 -27.36
N GLY A 354 -17.09 0.20 -28.53
CA GLY A 354 -17.76 0.09 -29.84
C GLY A 354 -18.39 1.39 -30.36
N GLY A 355 -18.10 2.54 -29.76
CA GLY A 355 -18.56 3.85 -30.22
C GLY A 355 -17.77 4.39 -31.41
N SER A 356 -18.37 5.30 -32.20
CA SER A 356 -17.65 6.04 -33.24
C SER A 356 -16.61 6.97 -32.59
N GLY A 357 -15.34 6.59 -32.63
CA GLY A 357 -14.24 7.38 -32.07
C GLY A 357 -14.24 8.82 -32.61
N VAL A 358 -14.12 9.79 -31.71
CA VAL A 358 -13.96 11.21 -32.07
C VAL A 358 -12.65 11.35 -32.83
N GLY A 359 -12.71 11.88 -34.06
CA GLY A 359 -11.52 12.04 -34.90
C GLY A 359 -10.59 13.10 -34.31
N LEU A 360 -9.36 12.69 -33.98
CA LEU A 360 -8.27 13.61 -33.59
C LEU A 360 -7.85 14.46 -34.79
N GLY A 361 -7.66 15.77 -34.57
CA GLY A 361 -7.17 16.70 -35.59
C GLY A 361 -5.69 16.46 -35.94
N ALA A 362 -5.21 17.06 -37.03
CA ALA A 362 -3.79 16.99 -37.41
C ALA A 362 -2.88 17.71 -36.39
N GLU A 363 -3.39 18.77 -35.76
CA GLU A 363 -2.69 19.52 -34.71
C GLU A 363 -2.58 18.73 -33.40
N ASP A 364 -3.65 18.01 -33.01
CA ASP A 364 -3.66 17.13 -31.82
C ASP A 364 -2.62 16.00 -31.94
N ALA A 365 -2.46 15.44 -33.15
CA ALA A 365 -1.48 14.39 -33.45
C ALA A 365 -0.03 14.88 -33.36
N GLN A 366 0.21 16.15 -33.72
CA GLN A 366 1.54 16.77 -33.62
C GLN A 366 1.88 17.12 -32.15
N ALA A 367 0.89 17.59 -31.38
CA ALA A 367 1.04 17.81 -29.94
C ALA A 367 1.29 16.50 -29.15
N LEU A 368 0.72 15.38 -29.61
CA LEU A 368 0.88 14.04 -29.02
C LEU A 368 2.35 13.61 -28.85
N GLY A 369 3.19 13.93 -29.83
CA GLY A 369 4.62 13.57 -29.82
C GLY A 369 5.43 14.26 -28.73
N SER A 370 4.91 15.36 -28.16
CA SER A 370 5.57 16.12 -27.09
C SER A 370 5.15 15.70 -25.67
N VAL A 371 4.13 14.85 -25.54
CA VAL A 371 3.49 14.51 -24.25
C VAL A 371 3.67 13.03 -23.87
N SER A 372 3.86 12.14 -24.85
CA SER A 372 4.08 10.72 -24.60
C SER A 372 5.56 10.37 -24.54
N TYR A 373 6.03 9.87 -23.39
CA TYR A 373 7.39 9.36 -23.24
C TYR A 373 7.46 7.90 -23.70
N LYS A 374 7.33 7.70 -25.02
CA LYS A 374 7.86 6.54 -25.75
C LYS A 374 7.92 6.82 -27.24
N ILE A 375 9.16 6.83 -27.71
CA ILE A 375 9.63 6.95 -29.08
C ILE A 375 8.91 5.92 -29.98
N GLY A 376 8.13 6.38 -30.96
CA GLY A 376 7.82 5.57 -32.16
C GLY A 376 6.42 4.98 -32.35
N ARG A 377 5.45 5.13 -31.43
CA ARG A 377 4.06 4.60 -31.63
C ARG A 377 2.99 5.63 -31.97
N ALA A 378 3.31 6.93 -32.03
CA ALA A 378 2.43 7.96 -32.60
C ALA A 378 1.91 7.58 -34.01
N HIS A 379 2.71 6.83 -34.79
CA HIS A 379 2.34 6.30 -36.11
C HIS A 379 1.10 5.39 -36.12
N LYS A 380 0.81 4.69 -35.01
CA LYS A 380 -0.38 3.82 -34.90
C LYS A 380 -1.68 4.63 -34.82
N PHE A 381 -1.61 5.83 -34.24
CA PHE A 381 -2.73 6.76 -34.12
C PHE A 381 -2.99 7.56 -35.41
N ILE A 382 -1.92 7.87 -36.16
CA ILE A 382 -2.02 8.49 -37.50
C ILE A 382 -2.76 7.56 -38.47
N HIS A 383 -2.50 6.25 -38.42
CA HIS A 383 -3.09 5.31 -39.37
C HIS A 383 -4.60 5.10 -39.16
N ILE A 384 -5.10 5.16 -37.93
CA ILE A 384 -6.55 5.16 -37.64
C ILE A 384 -7.19 6.42 -38.23
N GLY A 385 -6.51 7.57 -38.11
CA GLY A 385 -6.93 8.82 -38.75
C GLY A 385 -6.98 8.73 -40.27
N GLU A 386 -6.00 8.08 -40.92
CA GLU A 386 -5.99 7.87 -42.38
C GLU A 386 -7.05 6.88 -42.85
N THR A 387 -7.28 5.77 -42.14
CA THR A 387 -8.34 4.81 -42.50
C THR A 387 -9.72 5.44 -42.34
N LEU A 388 -9.91 6.29 -41.33
CA LEU A 388 -11.14 7.04 -41.13
C LEU A 388 -11.27 8.23 -42.10
N ARG A 389 -10.18 8.89 -42.50
CA ARG A 389 -10.19 9.87 -43.61
C ARG A 389 -10.58 9.23 -44.92
N GLN A 390 -10.10 8.02 -45.22
CA GLN A 390 -10.51 7.27 -46.41
C GLN A 390 -11.99 6.87 -46.32
N ARG A 391 -12.48 6.46 -45.14
CA ARG A 391 -13.92 6.20 -44.92
C ARG A 391 -14.77 7.48 -44.97
N ARG A 392 -14.26 8.62 -44.51
CA ARG A 392 -14.93 9.93 -44.52
C ARG A 392 -14.88 10.57 -45.90
N ALA A 393 -13.81 10.38 -46.68
CA ALA A 393 -13.73 10.73 -48.10
C ALA A 393 -14.68 9.86 -48.93
N ARG A 394 -14.78 8.56 -48.63
CA ARG A 394 -15.75 7.65 -49.23
C ARG A 394 -17.19 8.02 -48.83
N ARG A 395 -17.41 8.40 -47.56
CA ARG A 395 -18.71 8.88 -47.06
C ARG A 395 -19.08 10.26 -47.60
N ASN A 396 -18.12 11.17 -47.79
CA ASN A 396 -18.33 12.49 -48.38
C ASN A 396 -18.51 12.41 -49.92
N GLN A 397 -17.89 11.43 -50.58
CA GLN A 397 -18.21 11.08 -51.98
C GLN A 397 -19.62 10.47 -52.11
N LEU A 398 -20.06 9.68 -51.13
CA LEU A 398 -21.44 9.18 -51.03
C LEU A 398 -22.45 10.24 -50.57
N ALA A 399 -22.00 11.27 -49.87
CA ALA A 399 -22.80 12.38 -49.34
C ALA A 399 -22.69 13.66 -50.17
N ALA A 400 -22.24 13.56 -51.44
CA ALA A 400 -22.28 14.64 -52.43
C ALA A 400 -23.72 15.02 -52.86
N GLY A 401 -24.68 14.92 -51.94
CA GLY A 401 -26.09 15.29 -52.11
C GLY A 401 -26.71 16.02 -50.92
N ALA A 402 -25.97 16.34 -49.84
CA ALA A 402 -26.52 17.14 -48.76
C ALA A 402 -25.42 17.96 -48.05
N ALA A 403 -25.49 19.28 -48.17
CA ALA A 403 -24.70 20.22 -47.41
C ALA A 403 -25.10 20.19 -45.93
N VAL A 404 -24.14 20.02 -45.03
CA VAL A 404 -24.31 20.28 -43.59
C VAL A 404 -23.04 20.93 -43.06
N ASP A 405 -23.23 22.07 -42.41
CA ASP A 405 -22.21 22.97 -41.86
C ASP A 405 -21.32 22.32 -40.78
N ALA A 406 -20.12 22.87 -40.61
CA ALA A 406 -19.13 22.48 -39.61
C ALA A 406 -19.51 22.97 -38.20
N PRO A 407 -19.20 22.22 -37.11
CA PRO A 407 -19.47 22.67 -35.76
C PRO A 407 -18.38 23.65 -35.27
N ARG A 408 -18.83 24.73 -34.62
CA ARG A 408 -18.01 25.69 -33.88
C ARG A 408 -17.50 25.08 -32.57
N GLU A 409 -16.35 25.57 -32.12
CA GLU A 409 -15.81 25.31 -30.78
C GLU A 409 -16.75 25.93 -29.74
N GLU A 410 -17.45 25.09 -28.96
CA GLU A 410 -18.23 25.52 -27.81
C GLU A 410 -17.53 25.07 -26.53
N GLU A 411 -17.27 26.03 -25.64
CA GLU A 411 -16.84 25.81 -24.26
C GLU A 411 -17.92 25.03 -23.51
N LEU A 412 -17.55 23.92 -22.87
CA LEU A 412 -18.51 23.09 -22.14
C LEU A 412 -19.02 23.83 -20.90
N SER A 413 -20.34 23.92 -20.78
CA SER A 413 -20.98 24.49 -19.60
C SER A 413 -20.82 23.57 -18.38
N PRO A 414 -20.76 24.11 -17.15
CA PRO A 414 -20.72 23.32 -15.92
C PRO A 414 -21.85 22.28 -15.81
N ALA A 415 -22.99 22.53 -16.46
CA ALA A 415 -24.13 21.63 -16.52
C ALA A 415 -23.88 20.40 -17.42
N GLU A 416 -23.15 20.55 -18.53
CA GLU A 416 -22.78 19.45 -19.43
C GLU A 416 -21.66 18.59 -18.87
N VAL A 417 -20.72 19.20 -18.13
CA VAL A 417 -19.74 18.46 -17.33
C VAL A 417 -20.46 17.66 -16.24
N GLN A 418 -21.40 18.27 -15.51
CA GLN A 418 -22.20 17.57 -14.51
C GLN A 418 -23.11 16.51 -15.14
N GLN A 419 -23.64 16.71 -16.34
CA GLN A 419 -24.40 15.71 -17.09
C GLN A 419 -23.50 14.58 -17.61
N SER A 420 -22.28 14.86 -18.04
CA SER A 420 -21.30 13.84 -18.45
C SER A 420 -20.82 13.03 -17.26
N ILE A 421 -20.58 13.68 -16.10
CA ILE A 421 -20.31 13.03 -14.81
C ILE A 421 -21.51 12.18 -14.39
N ASN A 422 -22.73 12.71 -14.49
CA ASN A 422 -23.96 11.97 -14.15
C ASN A 422 -24.28 10.85 -15.16
N PHE A 423 -23.90 11.01 -16.42
CA PHE A 423 -24.07 10.03 -17.51
C PHE A 423 -23.04 8.92 -17.38
N LEU A 424 -21.78 9.24 -17.08
CA LEU A 424 -20.76 8.30 -16.67
C LEU A 424 -21.14 7.63 -15.35
N ARG A 425 -21.73 8.32 -14.38
CA ARG A 425 -22.35 7.71 -13.19
C ARG A 425 -23.47 6.73 -13.55
N ARG A 426 -24.30 7.06 -14.54
CA ARG A 426 -25.44 6.21 -14.95
C ARG A 426 -25.04 5.02 -15.84
N HIS A 427 -23.92 5.11 -16.59
CA HIS A 427 -23.59 4.16 -17.66
C HIS A 427 -22.16 3.58 -17.62
N SER A 428 -21.25 4.10 -16.79
CA SER A 428 -20.47 3.21 -15.92
C SER A 428 -21.41 2.94 -14.76
N SER A 429 -21.68 1.69 -14.40
CA SER A 429 -22.77 1.32 -13.49
C SER A 429 -22.57 1.82 -12.04
N ILE A 430 -22.59 3.13 -11.81
CA ILE A 430 -22.61 3.79 -10.50
C ILE A 430 -24.06 4.20 -10.24
N ASN A 431 -24.90 3.21 -9.95
CA ASN A 431 -26.15 3.50 -9.25
C ASN A 431 -25.83 4.04 -7.84
N ALA A 432 -26.85 4.63 -7.19
CA ALA A 432 -26.81 5.39 -5.94
C ALA A 432 -26.21 4.69 -4.69
N GLU A 433 -25.47 3.59 -4.85
CA GLU A 433 -24.82 2.80 -3.82
C GLU A 433 -23.35 2.50 -4.17
N GLY A 434 -22.65 3.49 -4.76
CA GLY A 434 -21.20 3.55 -4.95
C GLY A 434 -20.44 2.22 -4.99
N VAL A 435 -20.33 1.58 -6.17
CA VAL A 435 -19.13 0.90 -6.70
C VAL A 435 -19.39 0.55 -8.17
N ALA A 436 -18.49 0.96 -9.08
CA ALA A 436 -18.37 0.34 -10.41
C ALA A 436 -16.90 -0.03 -10.69
N VAL A 437 -16.64 -1.33 -10.73
CA VAL A 437 -15.44 -1.98 -11.30
C VAL A 437 -15.96 -2.86 -12.45
N PRO A 438 -15.23 -3.02 -13.57
CA PRO A 438 -15.79 -3.54 -14.81
C PRO A 438 -16.45 -4.91 -14.65
N ASP A 439 -17.52 -5.13 -15.42
CA ASP A 439 -18.33 -6.33 -15.44
C ASP A 439 -17.47 -7.55 -15.82
N SER A 440 -17.87 -8.74 -15.35
CA SER A 440 -17.18 -10.02 -15.60
C SER A 440 -17.09 -10.42 -17.09
N GLN A 441 -17.67 -9.64 -18.00
CA GLN A 441 -17.45 -9.82 -19.45
C GLN A 441 -16.12 -9.21 -19.93
N ASP A 442 -15.54 -8.25 -19.19
CA ASP A 442 -14.25 -7.63 -19.54
C ASP A 442 -13.04 -8.51 -19.17
N ALA A 443 -13.24 -9.60 -18.43
CA ALA A 443 -12.22 -10.64 -18.24
C ALA A 443 -11.95 -11.43 -19.53
N HIS A 444 -12.86 -11.39 -20.51
CA HIS A 444 -12.68 -12.00 -21.84
C HIS A 444 -12.22 -10.99 -22.91
N SER A 445 -12.24 -9.68 -22.65
CA SER A 445 -11.48 -8.72 -23.45
C SER A 445 -10.07 -8.65 -22.87
N GLY A 446 -9.12 -9.37 -23.45
CA GLY A 446 -7.70 -9.36 -23.07
C GLY A 446 -6.98 -8.02 -23.30
N TYR A 447 -7.56 -6.90 -22.88
CA TYR A 447 -7.07 -5.56 -23.06
C TYR A 447 -7.04 -4.84 -21.70
N GLN A 448 -5.84 -4.72 -21.14
CA GLN A 448 -5.61 -3.91 -19.95
C GLN A 448 -5.25 -2.48 -20.36
N PRO A 449 -5.72 -1.44 -19.66
CA PRO A 449 -5.29 -0.07 -19.93
C PRO A 449 -3.78 0.02 -19.71
N LEU A 450 -3.05 0.21 -20.81
CA LEU A 450 -1.60 0.30 -20.85
C LEU A 450 -1.14 1.75 -20.64
N ASN A 451 -1.88 2.57 -19.89
CA ASN A 451 -1.55 3.98 -19.70
C ASN A 451 -1.09 4.26 -18.27
N ALA A 452 -0.04 5.05 -18.12
CA ALA A 452 0.35 5.64 -16.84
C ALA A 452 0.56 7.15 -16.97
N LEU A 453 0.15 7.89 -15.94
CA LEU A 453 0.27 9.35 -15.88
C LEU A 453 1.41 9.73 -14.94
N VAL A 454 2.29 10.62 -15.37
CA VAL A 454 3.38 11.17 -14.56
C VAL A 454 3.24 12.68 -14.51
N VAL A 455 3.07 13.23 -13.30
CA VAL A 455 2.81 14.66 -13.10
C VAL A 455 3.82 15.24 -12.13
N ASP A 456 4.42 16.37 -12.49
CA ASP A 456 5.30 17.13 -11.62
C ASP A 456 4.52 17.99 -10.60
N GLY A 457 5.06 18.19 -9.40
CA GLY A 457 4.37 18.90 -8.30
C GLY A 457 3.99 20.34 -8.63
N GLY A 458 4.80 21.04 -9.43
CA GLY A 458 4.47 22.38 -9.92
C GLY A 458 3.36 22.40 -10.97
N ALA A 459 3.23 21.34 -11.78
CA ALA A 459 2.11 21.18 -12.69
C ALA A 459 0.84 20.75 -11.94
N LEU A 460 0.99 19.87 -10.94
CA LEU A 460 -0.09 19.38 -10.10
C LEU A 460 -0.80 20.51 -9.35
N SER A 461 -0.06 21.48 -8.79
CA SER A 461 -0.69 22.65 -8.12
C SER A 461 -1.57 23.45 -9.08
N ILE A 462 -1.12 23.67 -10.32
CA ILE A 462 -1.88 24.39 -11.35
C ILE A 462 -3.15 23.61 -11.71
N LEU A 463 -3.03 22.29 -11.89
CA LEU A 463 -4.16 21.43 -12.23
C LEU A 463 -5.18 21.29 -11.09
N LEU A 464 -4.72 21.27 -9.83
CA LEU A 464 -5.59 21.18 -8.66
C LEU A 464 -6.28 22.52 -8.35
N ALA A 465 -5.64 23.66 -8.66
CA ALA A 465 -6.21 24.98 -8.47
C ALA A 465 -7.40 25.27 -9.41
N ASP A 466 -7.38 24.72 -10.63
CA ASP A 466 -8.47 24.88 -11.60
C ASP A 466 -9.61 23.84 -11.36
N PRO A 467 -10.85 24.28 -11.07
CA PRO A 467 -11.98 23.37 -10.85
C PRO A 467 -12.30 22.46 -12.05
N GLU A 468 -12.09 22.95 -13.28
CA GLU A 468 -12.35 22.16 -14.49
C GLU A 468 -11.32 21.03 -14.63
N CYS A 469 -10.02 21.34 -14.49
CA CYS A 469 -8.97 20.32 -14.46
C CYS A 469 -9.16 19.31 -13.35
N ARG A 470 -9.61 19.73 -12.16
CA ARG A 470 -9.94 18.82 -11.06
C ARG A 470 -11.03 17.82 -11.44
N ALA A 471 -12.11 18.28 -12.08
CA ALA A 471 -13.18 17.42 -12.56
C ALA A 471 -12.70 16.45 -13.66
N LEU A 472 -11.90 16.95 -14.60
CA LEU A 472 -11.28 16.12 -15.65
C LEU A 472 -10.34 15.07 -15.06
N MET A 473 -9.57 15.41 -14.02
CA MET A 473 -8.67 14.48 -13.34
C MET A 473 -9.44 13.32 -12.72
N LEU A 474 -10.56 13.59 -12.06
CA LEU A 474 -11.45 12.54 -11.53
C LEU A 474 -12.01 11.65 -12.64
N GLU A 475 -12.38 12.23 -13.78
CA GLU A 475 -12.92 11.49 -14.92
C GLU A 475 -11.90 10.51 -15.52
N ILE A 476 -10.64 10.94 -15.68
CA ILE A 476 -9.61 10.15 -16.37
C ILE A 476 -8.77 9.29 -15.44
N ALA A 477 -8.72 9.60 -14.15
CA ALA A 477 -7.98 8.85 -13.13
C ALA A 477 -8.25 7.33 -13.18
N PRO A 478 -9.51 6.85 -13.34
CA PRO A 478 -9.78 5.43 -13.45
C PRO A 478 -9.21 4.76 -14.70
N LEU A 479 -8.92 5.52 -15.76
CA LEU A 479 -8.40 5.00 -17.04
C LEU A 479 -6.89 4.72 -16.98
N PHE A 480 -6.18 5.36 -16.05
CA PHE A 480 -4.76 5.08 -15.83
C PHE A 480 -4.58 3.87 -14.92
N LYS A 481 -3.68 2.97 -15.33
CA LYS A 481 -3.28 1.82 -14.51
C LYS A 481 -2.35 2.25 -13.37
N SER A 482 -1.62 3.36 -13.55
CA SER A 482 -0.77 3.96 -12.51
C SER A 482 -0.64 5.46 -12.69
N VAL A 483 -0.52 6.15 -11.56
CA VAL A 483 -0.24 7.58 -11.51
C VAL A 483 0.99 7.78 -10.63
N VAL A 484 1.94 8.58 -11.11
CA VAL A 484 3.16 8.94 -10.40
C VAL A 484 3.24 10.45 -10.29
N CYS A 485 3.08 10.97 -9.08
CA CYS A 485 3.30 12.39 -8.79
C CYS A 485 4.71 12.57 -8.26
N CYS A 486 5.46 13.46 -8.89
CA CYS A 486 6.86 13.74 -8.58
C CYS A 486 6.99 15.11 -7.92
N ARG A 487 8.02 15.35 -7.11
CA ARG A 487 8.24 16.60 -6.37
C ARG A 487 6.99 17.11 -5.62
N ALA A 488 6.16 16.21 -5.12
CA ALA A 488 4.93 16.56 -4.41
C ALA A 488 5.24 16.96 -2.97
N SER A 489 4.76 18.14 -2.55
CA SER A 489 4.85 18.56 -1.15
C SER A 489 3.89 17.75 -0.25
N PRO A 490 4.14 17.66 1.06
CA PRO A 490 3.26 16.92 1.99
C PRO A 490 1.77 17.31 1.86
N LEU A 491 1.50 18.61 1.69
CA LEU A 491 0.14 19.14 1.54
C LEU A 491 -0.49 18.73 0.20
N GLN A 492 0.29 18.71 -0.88
CA GLN A 492 -0.17 18.24 -2.19
C GLN A 492 -0.49 16.73 -2.16
N LYS A 493 0.30 15.93 -1.45
CA LYS A 493 0.02 14.48 -1.31
C LYS A 493 -1.34 14.26 -0.66
N ALA A 494 -1.62 14.97 0.43
CA ALA A 494 -2.92 14.92 1.11
C ALA A 494 -4.07 15.41 0.21
N GLU A 495 -3.87 16.48 -0.57
CA GLU A 495 -4.89 17.00 -1.49
C GLU A 495 -5.24 15.99 -2.59
N VAL A 496 -4.26 15.27 -3.15
CA VAL A 496 -4.52 14.21 -4.14
C VAL A 496 -5.32 13.07 -3.53
N VAL A 497 -4.98 12.61 -2.32
CA VAL A 497 -5.74 11.56 -1.63
C VAL A 497 -7.17 12.01 -1.38
N ARG A 498 -7.35 13.24 -0.90
CA ARG A 498 -8.68 13.83 -0.66
C ARG A 498 -9.50 13.94 -1.94
N LEU A 499 -8.87 14.36 -3.04
CA LEU A 499 -9.52 14.46 -4.33
C LEU A 499 -10.06 13.09 -4.77
N VAL A 500 -9.26 12.04 -4.69
CA VAL A 500 -9.68 10.68 -5.09
C VAL A 500 -10.75 10.13 -4.16
N LYS A 501 -10.56 10.28 -2.84
CA LYS A 501 -11.49 9.82 -1.81
C LYS A 501 -12.87 10.48 -1.95
N ASP A 502 -12.92 11.80 -1.86
CA ASP A 502 -14.18 12.56 -1.85
C ASP A 502 -14.79 12.64 -3.27
N GLY A 503 -13.95 12.64 -4.31
CA GLY A 503 -14.39 12.82 -5.70
C GLY A 503 -14.89 11.53 -6.36
N LEU A 504 -14.31 10.37 -6.04
CA LEU A 504 -14.73 9.08 -6.60
C LEU A 504 -15.53 8.21 -5.62
N ASP A 505 -15.65 8.62 -4.35
CA ASP A 505 -16.31 7.84 -3.29
C ASP A 505 -15.73 6.42 -3.17
N LEU A 506 -14.40 6.36 -3.12
CA LEU A 506 -13.63 5.11 -3.03
C LEU A 506 -12.92 5.02 -1.69
N VAL A 507 -12.77 3.79 -1.19
CA VAL A 507 -11.93 3.52 -0.04
C VAL A 507 -10.46 3.70 -0.44
N THR A 508 -9.78 4.60 0.25
CA THR A 508 -8.39 4.95 0.00
C THR A 508 -7.47 4.43 1.11
N LEU A 509 -6.29 3.95 0.70
CA LEU A 509 -5.22 3.58 1.62
C LEU A 509 -3.98 4.41 1.29
N ALA A 510 -3.38 5.01 2.30
CA ALA A 510 -2.11 5.71 2.20
C ALA A 510 -1.03 4.95 2.98
N ILE A 511 0.14 4.81 2.38
CA ILE A 511 1.32 4.22 3.02
C ILE A 511 2.52 5.15 2.92
N GLY A 512 3.26 5.32 4.02
CA GLY A 512 4.47 6.15 4.09
C GLY A 512 5.34 5.80 5.29
N ASP A 513 6.57 6.29 5.32
CA ASP A 513 7.57 6.04 6.37
C ASP A 513 7.96 7.31 7.13
N GLY A 514 7.93 8.46 6.46
CA GLY A 514 8.43 9.72 7.00
C GLY A 514 7.37 10.71 7.48
N ALA A 515 7.84 11.77 8.13
CA ALA A 515 7.03 12.92 8.55
C ALA A 515 6.27 13.60 7.39
N ASN A 516 6.86 13.55 6.18
CA ASN A 516 6.30 14.10 4.95
C ASN A 516 5.01 13.41 4.50
N ASP A 517 4.74 12.20 5.00
CA ASP A 517 3.58 11.40 4.60
C ASP A 517 2.46 11.43 5.65
N VAL A 518 2.69 12.05 6.83
CA VAL A 518 1.71 12.10 7.92
C VAL A 518 0.38 12.69 7.46
N SER A 519 0.40 13.82 6.74
CA SER A 519 -0.82 14.45 6.24
C SER A 519 -1.55 13.59 5.21
N MET A 520 -0.81 12.84 4.39
CA MET A 520 -1.37 11.90 3.41
C MET A 520 -2.02 10.71 4.11
N ILE A 521 -1.34 10.13 5.10
CA ILE A 521 -1.79 9.00 5.93
C ILE A 521 -3.09 9.34 6.67
N GLN A 522 -3.16 10.52 7.30
CA GLN A 522 -4.35 10.95 8.05
C GLN A 522 -5.55 11.30 7.17
N THR A 523 -5.33 11.62 5.90
CA THR A 523 -6.41 11.98 4.97
C THR A 523 -7.10 10.75 4.37
N ALA A 524 -6.35 9.66 4.19
CA ALA A 524 -6.89 8.39 3.68
C ALA A 524 -7.89 7.75 4.66
N ASP A 525 -8.67 6.78 4.18
CA ASP A 525 -9.57 6.01 5.05
C ASP A 525 -8.81 5.01 5.93
N ILE A 526 -7.69 4.51 5.40
CA ILE A 526 -6.78 3.62 6.12
C ILE A 526 -5.36 4.16 5.95
N GLY A 527 -4.74 4.55 7.06
CA GLY A 527 -3.35 4.98 7.13
C GLY A 527 -2.42 3.84 7.55
N VAL A 528 -1.40 3.55 6.74
CA VAL A 528 -0.37 2.55 7.06
C VAL A 528 1.00 3.22 7.15
N ALA A 529 1.73 3.02 8.24
CA ALA A 529 3.11 3.46 8.34
C ALA A 529 4.09 2.30 8.15
N ILE A 530 5.24 2.59 7.55
CA ILE A 530 6.40 1.70 7.58
C ILE A 530 7.27 2.11 8.78
N SER A 531 7.53 1.16 9.69
CA SER A 531 8.43 1.39 10.82
C SER A 531 9.87 1.41 10.32
N GLY A 532 10.51 2.58 10.37
CA GLY A 532 11.93 2.77 10.09
C GLY A 532 12.69 3.36 11.27
N GLU A 533 14.02 3.42 11.16
CA GLU A 533 14.93 4.03 12.15
C GLU A 533 14.91 5.57 12.08
N GLU A 534 14.36 6.16 11.02
CA GLU A 534 14.41 7.59 10.72
C GLU A 534 13.34 8.42 11.48
N GLY A 535 12.43 7.78 12.21
CA GLY A 535 11.49 8.45 13.10
C GLY A 535 10.15 7.73 13.25
N LEU A 536 9.52 7.86 14.42
CA LEU A 536 8.23 7.23 14.75
C LEU A 536 7.00 8.07 14.35
N GLN A 537 7.19 9.24 13.74
CA GLN A 537 6.09 10.19 13.51
C GLN A 537 4.98 9.63 12.61
N ALA A 538 5.33 9.00 11.48
CA ALA A 538 4.36 8.33 10.61
C ALA A 538 3.63 7.20 11.35
N SER A 539 4.37 6.38 12.11
CA SER A 539 3.81 5.29 12.91
C SER A 539 2.85 5.75 14.01
N MET A 540 3.08 6.92 14.60
CA MET A 540 2.18 7.48 15.62
C MET A 540 0.91 8.06 15.02
N ALA A 541 0.93 8.41 13.73
CA ALA A 541 -0.18 9.03 13.02
C ALA A 541 -0.98 8.04 12.14
N SER A 542 -0.54 6.78 12.01
CA SER A 542 -1.16 5.74 11.20
C SER A 542 -2.07 4.80 12.00
N ASP A 543 -3.03 4.17 11.32
CA ASP A 543 -3.89 3.12 11.90
C ASP A 543 -3.13 1.81 12.09
N TYR A 544 -2.25 1.47 11.14
CA TYR A 544 -1.41 0.27 11.18
C TYR A 544 0.05 0.62 10.95
N THR A 545 0.94 -0.01 11.71
CA THR A 545 2.38 0.07 11.47
C THR A 545 2.91 -1.29 11.04
N VAL A 546 3.60 -1.35 9.90
CA VAL A 546 4.26 -2.55 9.37
C VAL A 546 5.77 -2.34 9.29
N GLY A 547 6.57 -3.38 9.52
CA GLY A 547 8.03 -3.23 9.46
C GLY A 547 8.62 -3.06 8.06
N ARG A 548 7.92 -3.54 7.02
CA ARG A 548 8.37 -3.54 5.62
C ARG A 548 7.18 -3.48 4.67
N PHE A 549 7.38 -2.95 3.47
CA PHE A 549 6.32 -2.81 2.46
C PHE A 549 5.67 -4.16 2.10
N HIS A 550 6.45 -5.25 1.99
CA HIS A 550 5.90 -6.54 1.56
C HIS A 550 4.89 -7.15 2.56
N PHE A 551 4.83 -6.68 3.81
CA PHE A 551 3.81 -7.13 4.76
C PHE A 551 2.41 -6.58 4.43
N LEU A 552 2.34 -5.51 3.63
CA LEU A 552 1.08 -4.92 3.17
C LEU A 552 0.24 -5.92 2.39
N GLN A 553 0.85 -6.80 1.59
CA GLN A 553 0.10 -7.85 0.87
C GLN A 553 -0.66 -8.77 1.84
N ASN A 554 -0.05 -9.14 2.97
CA ASN A 554 -0.70 -10.03 3.94
C ASN A 554 -1.77 -9.27 4.72
N LEU A 555 -1.46 -8.04 5.14
CA LEU A 555 -2.38 -7.18 5.86
C LEU A 555 -3.66 -6.96 5.04
N LEU A 556 -3.55 -6.63 3.75
CA LEU A 556 -4.72 -6.38 2.91
C LEU A 556 -5.38 -7.67 2.42
N LEU A 557 -4.64 -8.49 1.67
CA LEU A 557 -5.22 -9.60 0.92
C LEU A 557 -5.70 -10.74 1.81
N VAL A 558 -5.10 -10.90 2.99
CA VAL A 558 -5.49 -11.93 3.97
C VAL A 558 -6.36 -11.32 5.07
N HIS A 559 -5.81 -10.40 5.86
CA HIS A 559 -6.54 -9.87 7.03
C HIS A 559 -7.72 -8.99 6.59
N GLY A 560 -7.51 -8.04 5.68
CA GLY A 560 -8.57 -7.19 5.15
C GLY A 560 -9.73 -7.98 4.53
N MET A 561 -9.44 -9.01 3.74
CA MET A 561 -10.50 -9.89 3.18
C MET A 561 -11.26 -10.63 4.28
N TYR A 562 -10.55 -11.24 5.24
CA TYR A 562 -11.21 -11.97 6.30
C TYR A 562 -12.07 -11.06 7.18
N ASP A 563 -11.56 -9.89 7.52
CA ASP A 563 -12.26 -8.97 8.41
C ASP A 563 -13.50 -8.40 7.70
N TYR A 564 -13.42 -8.10 6.41
CA TYR A 564 -14.60 -7.73 5.60
C TYR A 564 -15.65 -8.85 5.57
N LEU A 565 -15.27 -10.09 5.27
CA LEU A 565 -16.21 -11.22 5.23
C LEU A 565 -16.86 -11.49 6.61
N ARG A 566 -16.06 -11.48 7.67
CA ARG A 566 -16.52 -11.69 9.04
C ARG A 566 -17.46 -10.60 9.51
N MET A 567 -17.08 -9.33 9.33
CA MET A 567 -17.89 -8.19 9.77
C MET A 567 -19.21 -8.14 9.01
N SER A 568 -19.18 -8.41 7.70
CA SER A 568 -20.39 -8.48 6.88
C SER A 568 -21.39 -9.50 7.41
N GLU A 569 -20.96 -10.75 7.63
CA GLU A 569 -21.83 -11.81 8.14
C GLU A 569 -22.25 -11.59 9.60
N MET A 570 -21.35 -11.07 10.44
CA MET A 570 -21.64 -10.74 11.83
C MET A 570 -22.75 -9.69 11.93
N ILE A 571 -22.64 -8.58 11.19
CA ILE A 571 -23.62 -7.48 11.23
C ILE A 571 -24.99 -7.98 10.73
N LEU A 572 -25.03 -8.67 9.59
CA LEU A 572 -26.28 -9.20 9.03
C LEU A 572 -26.95 -10.19 10.01
N THR A 573 -26.17 -11.08 10.61
CA THR A 573 -26.68 -12.04 11.60
C THR A 573 -27.13 -11.36 12.90
N PHE A 574 -26.46 -10.28 13.30
CA PHE A 574 -26.85 -9.47 14.46
C PHE A 574 -28.20 -8.78 14.26
N PHE A 575 -28.48 -8.25 13.08
CA PHE A 575 -29.80 -7.69 12.78
C PHE A 575 -30.88 -8.77 12.77
N TYR A 576 -30.64 -9.86 12.05
CA TYR A 576 -31.57 -10.99 11.96
C TYR A 576 -32.00 -11.52 13.34
N LYS A 577 -31.05 -11.74 14.27
CA LYS A 577 -31.42 -12.26 15.60
C LYS A 577 -32.32 -11.30 16.37
N ASN A 578 -32.05 -9.99 16.27
CA ASN A 578 -32.86 -8.96 16.93
C ASN A 578 -34.25 -8.85 16.29
N VAL A 579 -34.35 -9.01 14.96
CA VAL A 579 -35.64 -9.03 14.26
C VAL A 579 -36.49 -10.20 14.74
N ILE A 580 -35.93 -11.42 14.84
CA ILE A 580 -36.68 -12.57 15.35
C ILE A 580 -37.19 -12.29 16.77
N TRP A 581 -36.30 -11.81 17.65
CA TRP A 581 -36.64 -11.50 19.04
C TRP A 581 -37.74 -10.44 19.16
N ALA A 582 -37.68 -9.38 18.36
CA ALA A 582 -38.66 -8.29 18.40
C ALA A 582 -40.02 -8.67 17.79
N MET A 583 -40.05 -9.56 16.79
CA MET A 583 -41.27 -9.89 16.07
C MET A 583 -42.15 -10.92 16.79
N VAL A 584 -41.58 -11.82 17.59
CA VAL A 584 -42.39 -12.76 18.42
C VAL A 584 -43.41 -12.04 19.32
N PRO A 585 -43.05 -11.03 20.14
CA PRO A 585 -44.01 -10.29 20.96
C PRO A 585 -44.96 -9.41 20.12
N PHE A 586 -44.56 -9.01 18.91
CA PHE A 586 -45.46 -8.33 17.97
C PHE A 586 -46.62 -9.24 17.56
N TRP A 587 -46.36 -10.50 17.24
CA TRP A 587 -47.41 -11.47 16.93
C TRP A 587 -48.34 -11.72 18.13
N TYR A 588 -47.78 -11.80 19.35
CA TYR A 588 -48.57 -11.88 20.57
C TYR A 588 -49.49 -10.66 20.78
N SER A 589 -49.04 -9.46 20.42
CA SER A 589 -49.80 -8.22 20.60
C SER A 589 -51.12 -8.21 19.84
N ILE A 590 -51.20 -8.91 18.70
CA ILE A 590 -52.45 -9.10 17.95
C ILE A 590 -53.51 -9.79 18.81
N TYR A 591 -53.11 -10.80 19.59
CA TYR A 591 -54.01 -11.58 20.46
C TYR A 591 -54.38 -10.85 21.76
N CYS A 592 -53.59 -9.84 22.14
CA CYS A 592 -53.86 -9.00 23.30
C CYS A 592 -54.53 -7.66 22.93
N SER A 593 -55.07 -7.52 21.72
CA SER A 593 -55.68 -6.26 21.23
C SER A 593 -54.75 -5.05 21.35
N PHE A 594 -53.44 -5.26 21.13
CA PHE A 594 -52.39 -4.23 21.25
C PHE A 594 -52.35 -3.52 22.61
N SER A 595 -52.74 -4.20 23.69
CA SER A 595 -52.72 -3.66 25.06
C SER A 595 -51.33 -3.38 25.65
N ALA A 596 -50.25 -3.58 24.88
CA ALA A 596 -48.85 -3.45 25.29
C ALA A 596 -48.42 -4.36 26.46
N ASN A 597 -49.11 -5.47 26.69
CA ASN A 597 -48.69 -6.49 27.65
C ASN A 597 -47.35 -7.12 27.24
N ILE A 598 -46.37 -7.10 28.14
CA ILE A 598 -45.04 -7.67 27.89
C ILE A 598 -45.17 -9.19 27.75
N PHE A 599 -44.83 -9.72 26.57
CA PHE A 599 -44.89 -11.17 26.32
C PHE A 599 -43.79 -11.91 27.09
N TYR A 600 -42.53 -11.53 26.87
CA TYR A 600 -41.37 -12.12 27.53
C TYR A 600 -41.30 -11.74 29.00
N ASP A 601 -40.68 -12.61 29.80
CA ASP A 601 -40.22 -12.20 31.11
C ASP A 601 -39.12 -11.13 31.00
N LEU A 602 -39.09 -10.18 31.93
CA LEU A 602 -38.14 -9.07 31.93
C LEU A 602 -36.68 -9.57 31.93
N SER A 603 -36.42 -10.69 32.60
CA SER A 603 -35.09 -11.29 32.63
C SER A 603 -34.63 -11.76 31.26
N TYR A 604 -35.52 -12.36 30.46
CA TYR A 604 -35.19 -12.79 29.10
C TYR A 604 -34.86 -11.61 28.20
N ILE A 605 -35.60 -10.50 28.32
CA ILE A 605 -35.33 -9.27 27.55
C ILE A 605 -33.92 -8.74 27.86
N GLN A 606 -33.50 -8.74 29.12
CA GLN A 606 -32.19 -8.26 29.54
C GLN A 606 -31.06 -9.21 29.11
N LEU A 607 -31.28 -10.53 29.20
CA LEU A 607 -30.23 -11.53 28.98
C LEU A 607 -30.08 -11.97 27.52
N TYR A 608 -31.09 -11.76 26.67
CA TYR A 608 -31.08 -12.23 25.29
C TYR A 608 -29.86 -11.75 24.49
N ASN A 609 -29.62 -10.44 24.50
CA ASN A 609 -28.52 -9.82 23.75
C ASN A 609 -27.17 -9.91 24.47
N VAL A 610 -27.18 -9.97 25.81
CA VAL A 610 -25.96 -9.88 26.62
C VAL A 610 -25.35 -11.25 26.89
N VAL A 611 -26.18 -12.28 27.10
CA VAL A 611 -25.71 -13.61 27.54
C VAL A 611 -26.07 -14.67 26.50
N PHE A 612 -27.35 -14.76 26.12
CA PHE A 612 -27.82 -15.91 25.35
C PHE A 612 -27.32 -15.93 23.91
N THR A 613 -27.22 -14.79 23.23
CA THR A 613 -26.90 -14.77 21.79
C THR A 613 -25.61 -14.06 21.40
N VAL A 614 -24.89 -13.47 22.37
CA VAL A 614 -23.67 -12.70 22.07
C VAL A 614 -22.53 -13.58 21.58
N ALA A 615 -22.28 -14.71 22.26
CA ALA A 615 -21.07 -15.50 22.03
C ALA A 615 -21.00 -16.08 20.60
N PRO A 616 -22.06 -16.71 20.05
CA PRO A 616 -22.02 -17.20 18.67
C PRO A 616 -21.72 -16.09 17.65
N VAL A 617 -22.39 -14.94 17.76
CA VAL A 617 -22.25 -13.84 16.80
C VAL A 617 -20.85 -13.21 16.87
N VAL A 618 -20.33 -12.98 18.06
CA VAL A 618 -18.97 -12.43 18.23
C VAL A 618 -17.92 -13.41 17.71
N ILE A 619 -18.05 -14.71 18.01
CA ILE A 619 -17.11 -15.72 17.53
C ILE A 619 -17.14 -15.85 15.99
N LEU A 620 -18.31 -15.68 15.36
CA LEU A 620 -18.42 -15.56 13.90
C LEU A 620 -17.61 -14.36 13.37
N GLY A 621 -17.74 -13.20 14.01
CA GLY A 621 -17.01 -11.98 13.66
C GLY A 621 -15.49 -12.05 13.88
N CYS A 622 -15.01 -12.90 14.78
CA CYS A 622 -13.58 -12.96 15.14
C CYS A 622 -12.82 -14.10 14.47
N VAL A 623 -13.40 -15.31 14.42
CA VAL A 623 -12.63 -16.54 14.15
C VAL A 623 -12.91 -17.13 12.76
N ASP A 624 -14.03 -16.78 12.13
CA ASP A 624 -14.48 -17.45 10.91
C ASP A 624 -13.56 -17.18 9.71
N LYS A 625 -13.24 -18.23 8.96
CA LYS A 625 -12.29 -18.15 7.83
C LYS A 625 -12.74 -19.09 6.71
N PRO A 626 -12.87 -18.61 5.47
CA PRO A 626 -13.23 -19.48 4.34
C PRO A 626 -12.12 -20.47 3.97
N PHE A 627 -10.86 -20.06 4.09
CA PHE A 627 -9.69 -20.89 3.82
C PHE A 627 -8.44 -20.37 4.54
N ASN A 628 -7.29 -20.98 4.26
CA ASN A 628 -6.02 -20.67 4.94
C ASN A 628 -5.32 -19.51 4.23
N TYR A 629 -4.42 -18.82 4.93
CA TYR A 629 -3.65 -17.69 4.39
C TYR A 629 -2.94 -18.01 3.07
N ARG A 630 -2.40 -19.23 2.92
CA ARG A 630 -1.73 -19.66 1.68
C ARG A 630 -2.67 -19.64 0.48
N THR A 631 -3.89 -20.15 0.67
CA THR A 631 -4.92 -20.17 -0.37
C THR A 631 -5.36 -18.76 -0.74
N ALA A 632 -5.49 -17.86 0.24
CA ALA A 632 -5.77 -16.44 0.00
C ALA A 632 -4.69 -15.79 -0.88
N MET A 633 -3.41 -16.08 -0.60
CA MET A 633 -2.29 -15.56 -1.37
C MET A 633 -2.10 -16.22 -2.74
N THR A 634 -2.68 -17.41 -2.98
CA THR A 634 -2.70 -18.03 -4.31
C THR A 634 -3.82 -17.43 -5.18
N TYR A 635 -5.01 -17.26 -4.61
CA TYR A 635 -6.20 -16.76 -5.31
C TYR A 635 -6.50 -15.31 -4.95
N VAL A 636 -5.53 -14.44 -5.21
CA VAL A 636 -5.59 -13.02 -4.85
C VAL A 636 -6.73 -12.27 -5.55
N ALA A 637 -7.12 -12.71 -6.74
CA ALA A 637 -8.20 -12.09 -7.52
C ALA A 637 -9.56 -12.07 -6.80
N VAL A 638 -9.79 -12.97 -5.84
CA VAL A 638 -11.02 -13.02 -5.02
C VAL A 638 -11.19 -11.75 -4.19
N TYR A 639 -10.11 -11.06 -3.86
CA TYR A 639 -10.16 -9.80 -3.14
C TYR A 639 -11.02 -8.74 -3.86
N SER A 640 -11.13 -8.84 -5.19
CA SER A 640 -11.99 -7.97 -5.99
C SER A 640 -13.47 -8.03 -5.61
N ASP A 641 -13.95 -9.14 -5.03
CA ASP A 641 -15.33 -9.23 -4.51
C ASP A 641 -15.56 -8.28 -3.32
N GLY A 642 -14.53 -8.07 -2.50
CA GLY A 642 -14.53 -7.11 -1.40
C GLY A 642 -14.56 -5.68 -1.93
N ILE A 643 -13.76 -5.39 -2.96
CA ILE A 643 -13.76 -4.07 -3.63
C ILE A 643 -15.14 -3.78 -4.24
N ARG A 644 -15.81 -4.79 -4.82
CA ARG A 644 -17.18 -4.69 -5.36
C ARG A 644 -18.28 -4.71 -4.30
N ASN A 645 -17.90 -4.71 -3.02
CA ASN A 645 -18.78 -4.79 -1.88
C ASN A 645 -19.84 -5.93 -1.98
N ARG A 646 -19.49 -7.12 -2.49
CA ARG A 646 -20.48 -8.19 -2.78
C ARG A 646 -21.20 -8.73 -1.54
N TYR A 647 -20.55 -8.72 -0.38
CA TYR A 647 -21.03 -9.41 0.82
C TYR A 647 -21.80 -8.50 1.78
N TYR A 648 -21.65 -7.17 1.72
CA TYR A 648 -22.41 -6.25 2.57
C TYR A 648 -23.24 -5.29 1.72
N GLN A 649 -24.44 -5.75 1.35
CA GLN A 649 -25.36 -5.05 0.46
C GLN A 649 -26.74 -4.91 1.10
N TRP A 650 -27.46 -3.85 0.77
CA TRP A 650 -28.80 -3.59 1.30
C TRP A 650 -29.79 -4.70 0.96
N TRP A 651 -29.71 -5.30 -0.23
CA TRP A 651 -30.58 -6.44 -0.58
C TRP A 651 -30.37 -7.64 0.33
N ARG A 652 -29.12 -7.93 0.74
CA ARG A 652 -28.83 -9.03 1.69
C ARG A 652 -29.40 -8.71 3.06
N TYR A 653 -29.28 -7.46 3.51
CA TYR A 653 -29.90 -7.01 4.75
C TYR A 653 -31.41 -7.27 4.77
N TYR A 654 -32.14 -6.86 3.72
CA TYR A 654 -33.58 -7.10 3.65
C TYR A 654 -33.94 -8.58 3.62
N LEU A 655 -33.15 -9.44 2.97
CA LEU A 655 -33.37 -10.88 3.04
C LEU A 655 -33.22 -11.43 4.46
N TYR A 656 -32.24 -10.96 5.24
CA TYR A 656 -32.08 -11.34 6.65
C TYR A 656 -33.25 -10.83 7.51
N VAL A 657 -33.80 -9.65 7.21
CA VAL A 657 -35.00 -9.13 7.89
C VAL A 657 -36.22 -10.00 7.57
N VAL A 658 -36.47 -10.32 6.29
CA VAL A 658 -37.60 -11.17 5.89
C VAL A 658 -37.47 -12.57 6.46
N ASP A 659 -36.27 -13.15 6.45
CA ASP A 659 -35.99 -14.43 7.10
C ASP A 659 -36.27 -14.37 8.60
N GLY A 660 -35.86 -13.30 9.29
CA GLY A 660 -36.16 -13.10 10.70
C GLY A 660 -37.65 -12.98 11.01
N ILE A 661 -38.39 -12.25 10.18
CA ILE A 661 -39.86 -12.13 10.29
C ILE A 661 -40.51 -13.50 10.09
N TYR A 662 -40.16 -14.24 9.03
CA TYR A 662 -40.68 -15.58 8.78
C TYR A 662 -40.42 -16.53 9.97
N GLN A 663 -39.20 -16.56 10.48
CA GLN A 663 -38.85 -17.44 11.59
C GLN A 663 -39.58 -17.05 12.88
N SER A 664 -39.79 -15.76 13.14
CA SER A 664 -40.57 -15.31 14.29
C SER A 664 -42.04 -15.76 14.22
N VAL A 665 -42.64 -15.77 13.02
CA VAL A 665 -43.99 -16.27 12.77
C VAL A 665 -44.02 -17.76 13.09
N VAL A 666 -43.15 -18.56 12.47
CA VAL A 666 -43.11 -20.01 12.70
C VAL A 666 -42.96 -20.34 14.18
N ILE A 667 -42.02 -19.69 14.87
CA ILE A 667 -41.75 -19.97 16.28
C ILE A 667 -42.94 -19.59 17.15
N PHE A 668 -43.51 -18.38 16.99
CA PHE A 668 -44.66 -17.96 17.78
C PHE A 668 -45.88 -18.87 17.54
N PHE A 669 -46.25 -19.08 16.28
CA PHE A 669 -47.45 -19.84 15.93
C PHE A 669 -47.34 -21.33 16.27
N THR A 670 -46.13 -21.91 16.27
CA THR A 670 -45.94 -23.30 16.71
C THR A 670 -46.38 -23.49 18.17
N PHE A 671 -45.90 -22.64 19.09
CA PHE A 671 -46.30 -22.74 20.50
C PHE A 671 -47.73 -22.27 20.76
N TYR A 672 -48.20 -21.27 20.01
CA TYR A 672 -49.60 -20.84 20.08
C TYR A 672 -50.56 -21.96 19.70
N LEU A 673 -50.29 -22.69 18.61
CA LEU A 673 -51.13 -23.81 18.16
C LEU A 673 -51.14 -24.96 19.15
N PHE A 674 -50.00 -25.32 19.75
CA PHE A 674 -49.98 -26.34 20.82
C PHE A 674 -50.85 -25.93 22.01
N THR A 675 -50.87 -24.65 22.33
CA THR A 675 -51.68 -24.11 23.43
C THR A 675 -53.18 -24.10 23.08
N TYR A 676 -53.53 -23.85 21.81
CA TYR A 676 -54.92 -23.80 21.35
C TYR A 676 -55.56 -25.18 21.21
N TRP A 677 -54.79 -26.19 20.79
CA TRP A 677 -55.29 -27.55 20.52
C TRP A 677 -55.27 -28.47 21.75
N SER A 678 -54.70 -28.03 22.88
CA SER A 678 -54.66 -28.82 24.11
C SER A 678 -55.13 -28.01 25.32
N ASP A 679 -56.30 -28.39 25.85
CA ASP A 679 -56.89 -27.75 27.04
C ASP A 679 -56.16 -28.13 28.34
N VAL A 680 -55.44 -29.26 28.36
CA VAL A 680 -54.61 -29.73 29.49
C VAL A 680 -53.18 -29.95 29.01
N GLN A 681 -52.24 -29.13 29.50
CA GLN A 681 -50.88 -29.04 28.96
C GLN A 681 -49.82 -29.66 29.86
N ASN A 682 -50.13 -29.98 31.12
CA ASN A 682 -49.18 -30.59 32.03
C ASN A 682 -49.78 -31.84 32.71
N SER A 683 -48.94 -32.79 33.12
CA SER A 683 -49.34 -34.02 33.83
C SER A 683 -50.03 -33.77 35.17
N SER A 684 -49.97 -32.53 35.67
CA SER A 684 -50.63 -32.02 36.88
C SER A 684 -52.00 -31.37 36.63
N GLY A 685 -52.47 -31.28 35.37
CA GLY A 685 -53.77 -30.68 35.04
C GLY A 685 -53.78 -29.15 34.93
N ARG A 686 -52.63 -28.48 35.01
CA ARG A 686 -52.50 -27.01 34.92
C ARG A 686 -52.37 -26.54 33.47
N THR A 687 -53.03 -25.42 33.14
CA THR A 687 -52.88 -24.68 31.87
C THR A 687 -51.65 -23.76 31.91
N TRP A 688 -50.98 -23.55 30.77
CA TRP A 688 -49.86 -22.61 30.71
C TRP A 688 -50.32 -21.16 30.90
N GLY A 689 -49.68 -20.47 31.85
CA GLY A 689 -49.79 -19.02 31.98
C GLY A 689 -48.95 -18.31 30.92
N ARG A 690 -48.99 -16.97 30.93
CA ARG A 690 -48.19 -16.15 30.00
C ARG A 690 -46.69 -16.44 30.08
N SER A 691 -46.13 -16.52 31.29
CA SER A 691 -44.70 -16.81 31.49
C SER A 691 -44.33 -18.22 30.99
N ASP A 692 -45.22 -19.20 31.23
CA ASP A 692 -45.07 -20.57 30.75
C ASP A 692 -45.04 -20.61 29.21
N LEU A 693 -46.00 -19.95 28.56
CA LEU A 693 -46.08 -19.84 27.10
C LEU A 693 -44.86 -19.13 26.49
N SER A 694 -44.36 -18.07 27.13
CA SER A 694 -43.23 -17.27 26.61
C SER A 694 -41.90 -18.02 26.59
N THR A 695 -41.75 -19.06 27.43
CA THR A 695 -40.51 -19.82 27.59
C THR A 695 -40.18 -20.66 26.35
N GLY A 696 -41.18 -21.28 25.73
CA GLY A 696 -41.04 -22.06 24.49
C GLY A 696 -40.45 -21.25 23.32
N PRO A 697 -41.09 -20.14 22.92
CA PRO A 697 -40.55 -19.23 21.92
C PRO A 697 -39.18 -18.67 22.32
N THR A 698 -38.95 -18.31 23.59
CA THR A 698 -37.63 -17.79 24.04
C THR A 698 -36.51 -18.78 23.76
N VAL A 699 -36.65 -20.04 24.21
CA VAL A 699 -35.64 -21.09 24.01
C VAL A 699 -35.47 -21.39 22.51
N SER A 700 -36.58 -21.44 21.76
CA SER A 700 -36.55 -21.71 20.32
C SER A 700 -35.86 -20.60 19.53
N VAL A 701 -36.09 -19.33 19.87
CA VAL A 701 -35.40 -18.19 19.24
C VAL A 701 -33.91 -18.22 19.54
N VAL A 702 -33.50 -18.52 20.79
CA VAL A 702 -32.07 -18.62 21.13
C VAL A 702 -31.41 -19.75 20.35
N ILE A 703 -32.03 -20.94 20.27
CA ILE A 703 -31.50 -22.06 19.51
C ILE A 703 -31.44 -21.71 18.01
N ALA A 704 -32.51 -21.16 17.44
CA ALA A 704 -32.57 -20.80 16.02
C ALA A 704 -31.51 -19.74 15.66
N ALA A 705 -31.36 -18.70 16.47
CA ALA A 705 -30.35 -17.67 16.28
C ALA A 705 -28.92 -18.24 16.37
N SER A 706 -28.64 -19.10 17.35
CA SER A 706 -27.32 -19.72 17.54
C SER A 706 -26.98 -20.73 16.45
N LEU A 707 -27.95 -21.50 15.95
CA LEU A 707 -27.74 -22.42 14.83
C LEU A 707 -27.62 -21.69 13.49
N CYS A 708 -28.32 -20.57 13.30
CA CYS A 708 -28.19 -19.74 12.10
C CYS A 708 -26.74 -19.24 11.93
N VAL A 709 -26.09 -18.84 13.02
CA VAL A 709 -24.65 -18.53 13.02
C VAL A 709 -23.81 -19.69 12.51
N GLY A 710 -24.10 -20.91 12.97
CA GLY A 710 -23.42 -22.12 12.52
C GLY A 710 -23.60 -22.42 11.03
N PHE A 711 -24.78 -22.13 10.46
CA PHE A 711 -25.03 -22.30 9.03
C PHE A 711 -24.35 -21.24 8.15
N ASN A 712 -24.18 -20.03 8.68
CA ASN A 712 -23.51 -18.93 7.98
C ASN A 712 -21.98 -19.05 8.06
N SER A 713 -21.46 -19.74 9.08
CA SER A 713 -20.02 -19.92 9.25
C SER A 713 -19.40 -20.68 8.09
N TRP A 714 -18.30 -20.16 7.56
CA TRP A 714 -17.56 -20.82 6.50
C TRP A 714 -16.86 -22.09 7.00
N GLN A 715 -16.25 -22.05 8.19
CA GLN A 715 -15.55 -23.20 8.77
C GLN A 715 -16.04 -23.51 10.18
N TRP A 716 -16.54 -24.74 10.37
CA TRP A 716 -16.84 -25.27 11.69
C TRP A 716 -15.54 -25.57 12.45
N ASN A 717 -15.20 -24.67 13.37
CA ASN A 717 -14.12 -24.85 14.32
C ASN A 717 -14.67 -25.24 15.70
N TRP A 718 -13.81 -25.80 16.56
CA TRP A 718 -14.23 -26.25 17.89
C TRP A 718 -14.70 -25.08 18.78
N ILE A 719 -14.16 -23.87 18.58
CA ILE A 719 -14.54 -22.67 19.33
C ILE A 719 -15.99 -22.27 19.01
N MET A 720 -16.38 -22.32 17.74
CA MET A 720 -17.72 -22.04 17.25
C MET A 720 -18.71 -23.07 17.78
N ALA A 721 -18.35 -24.37 17.74
CA ALA A 721 -19.16 -25.43 18.31
C ALA A 721 -19.39 -25.20 19.82
N VAL A 722 -18.33 -24.89 20.57
CA VAL A 722 -18.43 -24.57 22.00
C VAL A 722 -19.29 -23.34 22.24
N ALA A 723 -19.13 -22.25 21.46
CA ALA A 723 -19.90 -21.03 21.63
C ALA A 723 -21.41 -21.24 21.40
N ILE A 724 -21.77 -21.99 20.35
CA ILE A 724 -23.16 -22.35 20.04
C ILE A 724 -23.74 -23.25 21.13
N SER A 725 -23.04 -24.32 21.50
CA SER A 725 -23.50 -25.23 22.56
C SER A 725 -23.62 -24.53 23.91
N LEU A 726 -22.66 -23.69 24.28
CA LEU A 726 -22.66 -22.94 25.53
C LEU A 726 -23.84 -21.96 25.59
N SER A 727 -24.11 -21.23 24.50
CA SER A 727 -25.27 -20.35 24.38
C SER A 727 -26.59 -21.07 24.66
N ILE A 728 -26.79 -22.25 24.06
CA ILE A 728 -28.00 -23.06 24.24
C ILE A 728 -28.09 -23.60 25.67
N VAL A 729 -26.99 -24.18 26.19
CA VAL A 729 -26.95 -24.75 27.53
C VAL A 729 -27.16 -23.68 28.61
N VAL A 730 -26.54 -22.50 28.47
CA VAL A 730 -26.71 -21.38 29.40
C VAL A 730 -28.17 -20.90 29.43
N CYS A 731 -28.83 -20.83 28.27
CA CYS A 731 -30.25 -20.48 28.22
C CYS A 731 -31.11 -21.51 28.97
N LEU A 732 -30.92 -22.81 28.72
CA LEU A 732 -31.68 -23.88 29.38
C LEU A 732 -31.41 -23.94 30.90
N LEU A 733 -30.14 -23.81 31.30
CA LEU A 733 -29.75 -23.76 32.71
C LEU A 733 -30.35 -22.53 33.40
N TYR A 734 -30.35 -21.38 32.73
CA TYR A 734 -30.95 -20.17 33.28
C TYR A 734 -32.45 -20.36 33.56
N VAL A 735 -33.21 -20.95 32.62
CA VAL A 735 -34.63 -21.26 32.83
C VAL A 735 -34.82 -22.22 34.01
N ALA A 736 -34.00 -23.28 34.09
CA ALA A 736 -34.07 -24.24 35.19
C ALA A 736 -33.76 -23.62 36.57
N ILE A 737 -32.72 -22.78 36.65
CA ILE A 737 -32.30 -22.12 37.90
C ILE A 737 -33.32 -21.05 38.31
N SER A 738 -33.69 -20.15 37.39
CA SER A 738 -34.66 -19.08 37.67
C SER A 738 -36.03 -19.63 38.08
N SER A 739 -36.42 -20.78 37.55
CA SER A 739 -37.65 -21.47 37.95
C SER A 739 -37.61 -22.12 39.34
N ALA A 740 -36.44 -22.42 39.87
CA ALA A 740 -36.28 -23.01 41.20
C ALA A 740 -36.25 -21.96 42.33
N VAL A 741 -36.01 -20.69 41.98
CA VAL A 741 -35.96 -19.58 42.94
C VAL A 741 -37.38 -19.15 43.30
N ARG A 742 -37.70 -19.25 44.59
CA ARG A 742 -39.01 -18.85 45.15
C ARG A 742 -39.20 -17.34 45.06
N TYR A 743 -40.42 -16.90 44.76
CA TYR A 743 -40.81 -15.50 44.55
C TYR A 743 -40.21 -14.84 43.30
N TYR A 744 -39.54 -15.61 42.44
CA TYR A 744 -39.12 -15.13 41.13
C TYR A 744 -40.28 -15.19 40.12
N SER A 745 -40.28 -14.32 39.12
CA SER A 745 -41.37 -14.25 38.12
C SER A 745 -41.54 -15.53 37.28
N LEU A 746 -40.49 -16.36 37.24
CA LEU A 746 -40.46 -17.65 36.56
C LEU A 746 -40.65 -18.86 37.49
N GLU A 747 -41.09 -18.66 38.74
CA GLU A 747 -41.26 -19.75 39.71
C GLU A 747 -42.13 -20.89 39.15
N GLY A 748 -41.59 -22.10 39.20
CA GLY A 748 -42.26 -23.33 38.75
C GLY A 748 -42.44 -23.49 37.23
N VAL A 749 -41.97 -22.55 36.40
CA VAL A 749 -42.09 -22.59 34.93
C VAL A 749 -41.36 -23.81 34.33
N ALA A 750 -40.14 -24.11 34.78
CA ALA A 750 -39.37 -25.25 34.27
C ALA A 750 -40.07 -26.58 34.58
N ALA A 751 -40.62 -26.73 35.79
CA ALA A 751 -41.41 -27.90 36.16
C ALA A 751 -42.75 -27.97 35.40
N ALA A 752 -43.31 -26.82 35.01
CA ALA A 752 -44.58 -26.75 34.28
C ALA A 752 -44.43 -27.04 32.77
N VAL A 753 -43.31 -26.63 32.18
CA VAL A 753 -43.11 -26.60 30.74
C VAL A 753 -42.05 -27.60 30.30
N MET A 754 -40.84 -27.58 30.89
CA MET A 754 -39.72 -28.44 30.47
C MET A 754 -39.91 -29.92 30.85
N SER A 755 -40.84 -30.25 31.73
CA SER A 755 -41.23 -31.64 32.05
C SER A 755 -42.14 -32.26 30.97
N THR A 756 -42.71 -31.44 30.08
CA THR A 756 -43.70 -31.88 29.10
C THR A 756 -43.04 -32.28 27.78
N VAL A 757 -43.56 -33.34 27.15
CA VAL A 757 -43.13 -33.76 25.81
C VAL A 757 -43.51 -32.71 24.75
N GLN A 758 -44.66 -32.04 24.95
CA GLN A 758 -45.16 -31.00 24.06
C GLN A 758 -44.17 -29.83 23.92
N PHE A 759 -43.52 -29.41 25.02
CA PHE A 759 -42.51 -28.37 24.96
C PHE A 759 -41.31 -28.77 24.09
N TRP A 760 -40.66 -29.91 24.38
CA TRP A 760 -39.46 -30.33 23.65
C TRP A 760 -39.76 -30.62 22.17
N PHE A 761 -40.89 -31.26 21.89
CA PHE A 761 -41.35 -31.48 20.53
C PHE A 761 -41.63 -30.16 19.81
N GLY A 762 -42.25 -29.20 20.51
CA GLY A 762 -42.51 -27.86 19.97
C GLY A 762 -41.23 -27.07 19.69
N VAL A 763 -40.23 -27.14 20.57
CA VAL A 763 -38.91 -26.51 20.33
C VAL A 763 -38.27 -27.10 19.08
N VAL A 764 -38.24 -28.43 18.94
CA VAL A 764 -37.61 -29.10 17.78
C VAL A 764 -38.34 -28.74 16.49
N ILE A 765 -39.68 -28.82 16.46
CA ILE A 765 -40.46 -28.45 15.27
C ILE A 765 -40.26 -26.98 14.91
N ALA A 766 -40.38 -26.08 15.90
CA ALA A 766 -40.24 -24.65 15.66
C ALA A 766 -38.88 -24.32 15.03
N VAL A 767 -37.80 -24.87 15.58
CA VAL A 767 -36.43 -24.64 15.09
C VAL A 767 -36.21 -25.26 13.69
N VAL A 768 -36.65 -26.51 13.48
CA VAL A 768 -36.47 -27.19 12.19
C VAL A 768 -37.24 -26.47 11.08
N VAL A 769 -38.52 -26.15 11.30
CA VAL A 769 -39.35 -25.48 10.29
C VAL A 769 -38.90 -24.03 10.05
N ALA A 770 -38.40 -23.35 11.09
CA ALA A 770 -37.84 -22.01 10.95
C ALA A 770 -36.57 -22.01 10.08
N LEU A 771 -35.65 -22.96 10.29
CA LEU A 771 -34.36 -22.97 9.58
C LEU A 771 -34.40 -23.66 8.20
N LEU A 772 -35.43 -24.49 7.93
CA LEU A 772 -35.51 -25.31 6.72
C LEU A 772 -35.47 -24.49 5.40
N PRO A 773 -36.21 -23.38 5.23
CA PRO A 773 -36.15 -22.62 3.99
C PRO A 773 -34.77 -22.02 3.73
N ARG A 774 -34.14 -21.47 4.77
CA ARG A 774 -32.79 -20.91 4.69
C ARG A 774 -31.77 -21.97 4.26
N TYR A 775 -31.81 -23.14 4.91
CA TYR A 775 -30.95 -24.27 4.55
C TYR A 775 -31.16 -24.70 3.09
N SER A 776 -32.42 -24.82 2.66
CA SER A 776 -32.77 -25.24 1.30
C SER A 776 -32.27 -24.25 0.24
N VAL A 777 -32.43 -22.94 0.48
CA VAL A 777 -31.94 -21.88 -0.41
C VAL A 777 -30.42 -21.89 -0.49
N HIS A 778 -29.72 -22.08 0.64
CA HIS A 778 -28.25 -22.14 0.67
C HIS A 778 -27.71 -23.35 -0.10
N CYS A 779 -28.32 -24.52 0.09
CA CYS A 779 -27.97 -25.72 -0.68
C CYS A 779 -28.23 -25.54 -2.18
N TRP A 780 -29.37 -24.95 -2.56
CA TRP A 780 -29.69 -24.68 -3.96
C TRP A 780 -28.71 -23.69 -4.59
N GLN A 781 -28.35 -22.63 -3.87
CA GLN A 781 -27.41 -21.60 -4.35
C GLN A 781 -26.03 -22.22 -4.57
N LYS A 782 -25.49 -22.97 -3.61
CA LYS A 782 -24.19 -23.62 -3.75
C LYS A 782 -24.14 -24.63 -4.90
N LEU A 783 -25.22 -25.39 -5.12
CA LEU A 783 -25.26 -26.40 -6.19
C LEU A 783 -25.43 -25.80 -7.58
N ASN A 784 -26.27 -24.77 -7.74
CA ASN A 784 -26.65 -24.27 -9.06
C ASN A 784 -25.91 -22.98 -9.46
N ARG A 785 -25.52 -22.15 -8.49
CA ARG A 785 -24.84 -20.87 -8.68
C ARG A 785 -23.76 -20.65 -7.60
N PRO A 786 -22.68 -21.47 -7.62
CA PRO A 786 -21.58 -21.33 -6.67
C PRO A 786 -20.87 -19.99 -6.86
N GLN A 787 -20.43 -19.39 -5.74
CA GLN A 787 -19.58 -18.20 -5.76
C GLN A 787 -18.10 -18.59 -5.92
N ASP A 788 -17.24 -17.62 -6.26
CA ASP A 788 -15.80 -17.86 -6.41
C ASP A 788 -15.18 -18.44 -5.13
N LEU A 789 -15.62 -17.98 -3.96
CA LEU A 789 -15.24 -18.56 -2.66
C LEU A 789 -15.68 -20.03 -2.51
N ASP A 790 -16.87 -20.39 -2.98
CA ASP A 790 -17.36 -21.77 -2.93
C ASP A 790 -16.53 -22.67 -3.84
N ILE A 791 -16.25 -22.22 -5.07
CA ILE A 791 -15.45 -22.95 -6.06
C ILE A 791 -14.03 -23.20 -5.53
N ILE A 792 -13.39 -22.18 -4.95
CA ILE A 792 -12.02 -22.32 -4.40
C ILE A 792 -12.01 -23.31 -3.24
N ARG A 793 -13.06 -23.32 -2.41
CA ARG A 793 -13.21 -24.30 -1.34
C ARG A 793 -13.41 -25.72 -1.88
N GLU A 794 -14.22 -25.89 -2.92
CA GLU A 794 -14.42 -27.18 -3.58
C GLU A 794 -13.12 -27.68 -4.21
N ILE A 795 -12.39 -26.83 -4.93
CA ILE A 795 -11.06 -27.14 -5.47
C ILE A 795 -10.13 -27.59 -4.36
N LYS A 796 -10.09 -26.87 -3.22
CA LYS A 796 -9.26 -27.22 -2.07
C LYS A 796 -9.64 -28.58 -1.46
N ILE A 797 -10.92 -28.94 -1.44
CA ILE A 797 -11.40 -30.23 -0.92
C ILE A 797 -11.05 -31.35 -1.91
N LEU A 798 -11.30 -31.15 -3.20
CA LEU A 798 -11.05 -32.13 -4.27
C LEU A 798 -9.57 -32.40 -4.50
N HIS A 799 -8.71 -31.38 -4.37
CA HIS A 799 -7.26 -31.51 -4.56
C HIS A 799 -6.51 -31.92 -3.28
N ARG A 800 -7.21 -32.45 -2.26
CA ARG A 800 -6.57 -33.11 -1.11
C ARG A 800 -6.76 -34.62 -1.16
N PRO A 801 -5.66 -35.36 -1.35
CA PRO A 801 -5.27 -36.38 -0.39
C PRO A 801 -3.96 -35.92 0.27
N TRP A 802 -3.98 -35.75 1.60
CA TRP A 802 -2.84 -35.85 2.52
C TRP A 802 -1.43 -35.41 2.04
N TYR A 803 -0.91 -34.31 2.61
CA TYR A 803 0.50 -33.87 2.60
C TYR A 803 1.24 -33.90 1.25
N GLY A 804 1.44 -32.73 0.64
CA GLY A 804 2.45 -32.58 -0.42
C GLY A 804 2.11 -31.45 -1.37
N GLN A 805 3.15 -30.71 -1.74
CA GLN A 805 3.15 -29.60 -2.68
C GLN A 805 2.34 -29.88 -3.96
N VAL A 806 1.50 -28.92 -4.34
CA VAL A 806 1.46 -28.51 -5.75
C VAL A 806 1.80 -27.03 -5.74
N PHE A 807 3.09 -26.75 -5.94
CA PHE A 807 3.50 -25.49 -6.53
C PHE A 807 2.87 -25.46 -7.92
N VAL A 808 1.91 -24.58 -8.14
CA VAL A 808 1.64 -24.13 -9.50
C VAL A 808 2.75 -23.11 -9.76
N GLU A 809 3.71 -23.47 -10.61
CA GLU A 809 4.72 -22.53 -11.09
C GLU A 809 4.00 -21.33 -11.73
N PRO A 810 4.41 -20.08 -11.45
CA PRO A 810 3.75 -18.88 -11.96
C PRO A 810 3.66 -18.82 -13.50
N ASP A 811 4.55 -19.55 -14.20
CA ASP A 811 4.68 -19.56 -15.66
C ASP A 811 4.15 -20.83 -16.34
N ALA A 812 3.57 -21.77 -15.59
CA ALA A 812 2.96 -22.95 -16.19
C ALA A 812 1.68 -22.53 -16.92
N ARG A 813 1.77 -22.38 -18.25
CA ARG A 813 0.58 -22.37 -19.11
C ARG A 813 -0.25 -23.60 -18.74
N ILE A 814 -1.44 -23.37 -18.21
CA ILE A 814 -2.45 -24.42 -18.07
C ILE A 814 -2.86 -24.78 -19.50
N GLU A 815 -2.13 -25.72 -20.10
CA GLU A 815 -2.63 -26.44 -21.26
C GLU A 815 -3.81 -27.27 -20.76
N PHE A 816 -5.01 -26.75 -20.95
CA PHE A 816 -6.18 -27.59 -21.03
C PHE A 816 -5.90 -28.61 -22.15
N PRO A 817 -5.95 -29.92 -21.89
CA PRO A 817 -5.77 -30.92 -22.94
C PRO A 817 -6.81 -30.63 -24.01
N ALA A 818 -6.35 -30.10 -25.14
CA ALA A 818 -7.18 -29.76 -26.27
C ALA A 818 -7.46 -31.04 -27.07
N GLU A 819 -8.02 -32.08 -26.43
CA GLU A 819 -8.55 -33.28 -27.07
C GLU A 819 -9.17 -34.20 -26.01
N ASP A 820 -10.44 -33.95 -25.66
CA ASP A 820 -11.47 -34.99 -25.43
C ASP A 820 -12.81 -34.37 -24.99
N SER A 821 -13.30 -33.41 -25.78
CA SER A 821 -14.60 -32.76 -25.56
C SER A 821 -15.83 -33.65 -25.86
N LYS A 822 -15.63 -34.95 -26.13
CA LYS A 822 -16.72 -35.91 -26.40
C LYS A 822 -17.04 -36.86 -25.25
N HIS A 823 -16.14 -37.08 -24.28
CA HIS A 823 -16.41 -38.02 -23.18
C HIS A 823 -17.04 -37.39 -21.93
N HIS A 824 -16.88 -36.08 -21.70
CA HIS A 824 -17.45 -35.42 -20.52
C HIS A 824 -18.97 -35.17 -20.61
N ARG A 825 -19.53 -35.02 -21.83
CA ARG A 825 -20.99 -34.89 -22.02
C ARG A 825 -21.75 -36.21 -21.80
N ASN A 826 -21.10 -37.37 -22.01
CA ASN A 826 -21.75 -38.67 -21.85
C ASN A 826 -21.78 -39.16 -20.39
N PHE A 827 -20.94 -38.61 -19.51
CA PHE A 827 -20.94 -38.99 -18.09
C PHE A 827 -22.06 -38.29 -17.31
N LEU A 828 -22.36 -37.03 -17.62
CA LEU A 828 -23.47 -36.27 -17.01
C LEU A 828 -24.86 -36.70 -17.49
N HIS A 829 -24.96 -37.32 -18.68
CA HIS A 829 -26.25 -37.85 -19.17
C HIS A 829 -26.62 -39.23 -18.63
N ARG A 830 -25.66 -40.02 -18.10
CA ARG A 830 -25.95 -41.37 -17.56
C ARG A 830 -26.44 -41.38 -16.11
N HIS A 831 -26.21 -40.33 -15.32
CA HIS A 831 -26.67 -40.28 -13.93
C HIS A 831 -28.09 -39.75 -13.73
N LYS A 832 -28.74 -39.21 -14.77
CA LYS A 832 -30.15 -38.78 -14.71
C LYS A 832 -31.19 -39.91 -14.87
N HIS A 833 -30.77 -41.15 -15.09
CA HIS A 833 -31.70 -42.27 -15.31
C HIS A 833 -31.58 -43.47 -14.35
N LYS A 834 -30.76 -43.40 -13.29
CA LYS A 834 -30.76 -44.41 -12.22
C LYS A 834 -30.48 -43.79 -10.84
N LYS A 835 -31.50 -43.15 -10.27
CA LYS A 835 -31.98 -43.24 -8.87
C LYS A 835 -32.80 -42.01 -8.55
#